data_AF-A0A9P6PB12-F1
#
_entry.id   AF-A0A9P6PB12-F1
#
_cell.length_a   1.000
_cell.length_b   1.000
_cell.length_c   1.000
_cell.angle_alpha   90.00
_cell.angle_beta   90.00
_cell.angle_gamma   90.00
#
_symmetry.space_group_name_H-M   'P 1'
#
loop_
_entity.id
_entity.type
_entity.pdbx_description
1 polymer ?
#
loop_
_entity_poly.entity_id
_entity_poly.type
_entity_poly.pdbx_seq_one_letter_code
_entity_poly.pdbx_strand_id
1 'polypeptide(L)'
;MAKARVLKDGKWKCITKHDTLQCTNSARIAFKSGYRTRSRDAQAAFCIGLAGASRLLTESTFPPLNPSQYNTRFLKQTPSATNAGVTHPSVVSVSLPFRSRAENSMDSQNTDVTLPCLVQSTIEADDHNVIQKLYQLAKTNSKELRYKSYDVQDSTWVSWTMREHVYKKKQSTYPTMARGLFTTTRNGKNKIVVRGYDKFFNINETAGTQWSALEKETVGPYEVTAKENGCIIFIAAVSKDSVVVTSKHSIPDIKGDMTAHGGVGYCWLLKHLESVGKKEQDLAEWLLDKNVTLIAELCDDDFEEHILPYAEKERGLYLHGINYNVAAFHTLPVSIVRQVAKTFGMRTISYQIQSDIQTVKKFGEEIQRTKLYDNREVEGIVVRCKRNGQDFFFKIKNEHYLIYREYREVSKALLHVSPDGTWLRQQVHDHPEWFKCYMKNKNIIEVRKRFEKVWEEGRLNFGGDPAVGVQDSTQLKQSIRPRKSRHKDPSVAASQEHKEVEASVDKQHVIDDLQPLLASLQQLAVDNSSQSAQFEQRNDRLRELTKLPLDRLRIAIEIIDFQAWSAQCIDDLCDIIHTTDILHPCAIILIRQIVYPEVAGLTSLLPRSRMKHIVLLSESKGKVLLDGLVTPLILEDCLGKPQMDVINKFIQNTVPSVRLMLLRAIMFDFNGYNTETRIELLPWSDSILQIICCILSAQPLVALDATVLQDLLGSVHTIVLTRSKDKGCMQLLLMLAQKHAQVLVENKLLDTIEMIANASEMFLRKSVLAQVVSIRKKVQPHQS
;
A
#
# COMPACT_ATOMS: atom_id res chain seq x y z
N MET A 1 -6.18 37.38 7.39
CA MET A 1 -5.25 38.39 6.83
C MET A 1 -3.84 38.07 7.31
N ALA A 2 -3.00 37.51 6.44
CA ALA A 2 -1.57 37.36 6.70
C ALA A 2 -0.85 38.68 6.36
N LYS A 3 -0.08 39.24 7.30
CA LYS A 3 0.76 40.41 7.05
C LYS A 3 2.12 39.92 6.54
N ALA A 4 2.47 40.26 5.30
CA ALA A 4 3.79 40.00 4.74
C ALA A 4 4.86 40.79 5.50
N ARG A 5 5.99 40.14 5.82
CA ARG A 5 7.21 40.77 6.34
C ARG A 5 8.32 40.53 5.33
N VAL A 6 9.17 41.53 5.12
CA VAL A 6 10.37 41.42 4.27
C VAL A 6 11.58 41.74 5.15
N LEU A 7 12.62 40.92 5.01
CA LEU A 7 13.89 41.12 5.69
C LEU A 7 14.70 42.16 4.91
N LYS A 8 15.01 43.29 5.53
CA LYS A 8 15.93 44.30 5.01
C LYS A 8 16.91 44.67 6.13
N ASP A 9 18.20 44.61 5.84
CA ASP A 9 19.29 44.96 6.76
C ASP A 9 19.25 44.22 8.12
N GLY A 10 18.92 42.92 8.09
CA GLY A 10 19.04 42.03 9.25
C GLY A 10 18.00 42.22 10.36
N LYS A 11 16.95 43.03 10.16
CA LYS A 11 15.81 43.15 11.09
C LYS A 11 14.46 43.09 10.38
N TRP A 12 13.51 42.37 10.96
CA TRP A 12 12.15 42.21 10.40
C TRP A 12 11.28 43.45 10.69
N LYS A 13 10.79 44.14 9.65
CA LYS A 13 9.77 45.20 9.78
C LYS A 13 8.40 44.75 9.24
N CYS A 14 7.34 45.22 9.90
CA CYS A 14 5.95 44.96 9.55
C CYS A 14 5.38 46.15 8.76
N ILE A 15 4.77 45.92 7.60
CA ILE A 15 4.18 46.99 6.78
C ILE A 15 2.72 47.18 7.21
N THR A 16 2.33 48.41 7.55
CA THR A 16 0.93 48.79 7.85
C THR A 16 0.40 49.77 6.81
N LYS A 17 -0.88 49.60 6.45
CA LYS A 17 -1.67 50.49 5.58
C LYS A 17 -1.73 51.90 6.19
N HIS A 18 -0.77 52.76 5.87
CA HIS A 18 -0.89 54.21 5.83
C HIS A 18 0.47 54.74 5.37
N ASP A 19 0.69 54.72 4.07
CA ASP A 19 1.66 55.56 3.36
C ASP A 19 1.20 55.60 1.90
N THR A 20 0.45 56.65 1.55
CA THR A 20 0.06 56.98 0.17
C THR A 20 0.63 58.35 -0.12
N LEU A 21 1.24 58.53 -1.29
CA LEU A 21 1.44 59.74 -2.12
C LEU A 21 2.59 59.37 -3.11
N GLN A 22 2.58 59.59 -4.43
CA GLN A 22 1.73 60.43 -5.29
C GLN A 22 2.05 60.16 -6.79
N CYS A 23 1.07 60.47 -7.67
CA CYS A 23 1.16 60.81 -9.11
C CYS A 23 1.52 59.70 -10.13
N THR A 24 0.87 59.53 -11.29
CA THR A 24 -0.21 60.26 -11.98
C THR A 24 -0.80 59.38 -13.10
N ASN A 25 -2.01 59.73 -13.51
CA ASN A 25 -2.88 59.08 -14.49
C ASN A 25 -2.35 59.06 -15.95
N SER A 26 -2.82 58.07 -16.74
CA SER A 26 -3.72 58.26 -17.90
C SER A 26 -3.38 57.41 -19.14
N ALA A 27 -4.24 56.43 -19.44
CA ALA A 27 -4.85 56.10 -20.76
C ALA A 27 -5.42 54.67 -20.66
N ARG A 28 -6.73 54.47 -20.38
CA ARG A 28 -7.89 54.40 -21.31
C ARG A 28 -7.62 53.56 -22.59
N ILE A 29 -8.50 52.69 -23.11
CA ILE A 29 -9.83 52.12 -22.77
C ILE A 29 -10.10 51.04 -23.85
N ALA A 30 -10.87 50.00 -23.49
CA ALA A 30 -11.80 49.14 -24.27
C ALA A 30 -11.37 48.28 -25.49
N PHE A 31 -11.55 46.96 -25.30
CA PHE A 31 -12.41 46.03 -26.05
C PHE A 31 -12.72 46.30 -27.54
N LYS A 32 -12.39 45.32 -28.41
CA LYS A 32 -13.38 44.63 -29.28
C LYS A 32 -12.80 43.41 -30.03
N SER A 33 -13.55 42.30 -29.92
CA SER A 33 -13.92 41.28 -30.92
C SER A 33 -12.90 40.72 -31.93
N GLY A 34 -12.93 39.39 -32.11
CA GLY A 34 -12.94 38.80 -33.46
C GLY A 34 -12.01 37.61 -33.70
N TYR A 35 -12.59 36.41 -33.62
CA TYR A 35 -12.42 35.27 -34.53
C TYR A 35 -11.06 34.96 -35.23
N ARG A 36 -10.63 33.71 -34.98
CA ARG A 36 -10.15 32.67 -35.94
C ARG A 36 -8.82 32.86 -36.71
N THR A 37 -8.01 31.82 -36.49
CA THR A 37 -7.28 30.97 -37.46
C THR A 37 -5.88 31.34 -37.98
N ARG A 38 -5.03 30.30 -37.86
CA ARG A 38 -3.99 29.80 -38.79
C ARG A 38 -2.62 30.49 -38.87
N SER A 39 -1.66 29.75 -38.29
CA SER A 39 -0.53 29.08 -38.97
C SER A 39 0.71 29.87 -39.43
N ARG A 40 1.85 29.16 -39.28
CA ARG A 40 3.15 29.23 -39.98
C ARG A 40 4.15 30.24 -39.43
N ASP A 41 5.28 29.73 -38.92
CA ASP A 41 6.61 29.64 -39.59
C ASP A 41 7.26 31.04 -39.60
N ALA A 42 8.50 31.33 -39.22
CA ALA A 42 9.72 30.56 -39.12
C ALA A 42 10.78 31.34 -38.28
N GLN A 43 11.79 30.59 -37.84
CA GLN A 43 13.24 30.89 -37.83
C GLN A 43 13.76 32.35 -37.70
N ALA A 44 14.63 32.56 -36.70
CA ALA A 44 16.03 33.05 -36.83
C ALA A 44 16.49 33.52 -35.43
N ALA A 45 17.40 32.79 -34.77
CA ALA A 45 18.85 33.01 -34.83
C ALA A 45 19.30 34.41 -34.36
N PHE A 46 19.86 34.49 -33.15
CA PHE A 46 20.84 35.51 -32.79
C PHE A 46 21.88 34.91 -31.84
N CYS A 47 23.12 34.80 -32.34
CA CYS A 47 24.33 34.54 -31.56
C CYS A 47 25.04 35.87 -31.31
N ILE A 48 25.34 36.20 -30.06
CA ILE A 48 26.43 37.06 -29.57
C ILE A 48 26.66 36.56 -28.12
N GLY A 49 27.76 35.98 -27.67
CA GLY A 49 29.17 36.30 -27.91
C GLY A 49 29.66 37.20 -26.78
N LEU A 50 30.41 36.69 -25.81
CA LEU A 50 31.53 37.41 -25.17
C LEU A 50 32.29 36.52 -24.18
N ALA A 51 33.60 36.74 -24.20
CA ALA A 51 34.66 35.90 -23.69
C ALA A 51 35.21 36.39 -22.35
N GLY A 52 36.00 35.51 -21.71
CA GLY A 52 37.28 35.88 -21.13
C GLY A 52 37.33 36.05 -19.61
N ALA A 53 38.01 35.11 -18.94
CA ALA A 53 39.22 35.39 -18.17
C ALA A 53 39.86 34.07 -17.71
N SER A 54 41.18 34.02 -17.79
CA SER A 54 42.04 32.88 -17.54
C SER A 54 43.08 33.27 -16.49
N ARG A 55 43.61 32.26 -15.77
CA ARG A 55 44.99 32.06 -15.28
C ARG A 55 45.25 31.93 -13.76
N LEU A 56 45.79 30.72 -13.45
CA LEU A 56 47.07 30.41 -12.75
C LEU A 56 47.11 30.62 -11.21
N LEU A 57 47.81 29.85 -10.36
CA LEU A 57 48.89 28.84 -10.41
C LEU A 57 48.96 28.17 -8.99
N THR A 58 49.27 26.88 -8.79
CA THR A 58 50.60 26.26 -8.50
C THR A 58 50.30 24.84 -7.96
N GLU A 59 50.76 23.72 -8.53
CA GLU A 59 52.08 23.04 -8.43
C GLU A 59 52.56 22.63 -7.03
N SER A 60 52.67 21.33 -6.78
CA SER A 60 53.84 20.70 -6.11
C SER A 60 53.94 19.20 -6.45
N THR A 61 55.18 18.74 -6.54
CA THR A 61 55.69 17.54 -7.24
C THR A 61 56.18 16.43 -6.28
N PHE A 62 56.15 15.20 -6.82
CA PHE A 62 56.72 13.86 -6.45
C PHE A 62 58.09 13.79 -5.71
N PRO A 63 58.47 12.65 -5.05
CA PRO A 63 59.16 11.51 -5.74
C PRO A 63 58.87 10.07 -5.22
N PRO A 64 59.41 9.01 -5.88
CA PRO A 64 58.94 7.61 -5.86
C PRO A 64 59.86 6.62 -5.12
N LEU A 65 59.42 5.38 -4.91
CA LEU A 65 60.29 4.23 -4.59
C LEU A 65 59.83 2.94 -5.29
N ASN A 66 60.81 2.20 -5.82
CA ASN A 66 60.73 0.97 -6.61
C ASN A 66 61.34 -0.22 -5.79
N PRO A 67 61.53 -1.44 -6.31
CA PRO A 67 60.93 -2.69 -5.82
C PRO A 67 61.95 -3.67 -5.22
N SER A 68 61.52 -4.92 -4.92
CA SER A 68 62.27 -6.17 -4.59
C SER A 68 61.80 -6.77 -3.24
N GLN A 69 61.72 -8.08 -2.94
CA GLN A 69 62.42 -9.29 -3.37
C GLN A 69 61.59 -10.57 -3.01
N TYR A 70 61.78 -11.63 -3.81
CA TYR A 70 61.88 -13.06 -3.48
C TYR A 70 60.98 -13.70 -2.40
N ASN A 71 60.18 -14.71 -2.79
CA ASN A 71 60.64 -16.10 -2.63
C ASN A 71 59.80 -17.15 -3.39
N THR A 72 60.52 -17.89 -4.24
CA THR A 72 60.27 -19.24 -4.76
C THR A 72 59.83 -20.26 -3.70
N ARG A 73 59.03 -21.27 -4.09
CA ARG A 73 59.48 -22.68 -4.22
C ARG A 73 58.39 -23.69 -4.66
N PHE A 74 58.77 -24.44 -5.71
CA PHE A 74 58.46 -25.81 -6.18
C PHE A 74 56.99 -26.23 -6.46
N LEU A 75 56.58 -26.60 -7.68
CA LEU A 75 57.01 -27.61 -8.69
C LEU A 75 56.43 -29.03 -8.48
N LYS A 76 55.94 -29.55 -9.62
CA LYS A 76 55.71 -30.96 -10.03
C LYS A 76 54.35 -31.57 -9.64
N GLN A 77 53.70 -32.39 -10.46
CA GLN A 77 53.77 -32.75 -11.89
C GLN A 77 52.53 -33.62 -12.14
N THR A 78 52.01 -33.58 -13.37
CA THR A 78 51.01 -34.48 -13.98
C THR A 78 51.50 -35.94 -14.01
N PRO A 79 50.64 -36.98 -14.25
CA PRO A 79 50.17 -37.37 -15.60
C PRO A 79 48.68 -37.85 -15.62
N SER A 80 47.86 -37.57 -16.65
CA SER A 80 47.78 -38.09 -18.04
C SER A 80 46.83 -39.27 -18.24
N ALA A 81 45.92 -39.08 -19.21
CA ALA A 81 45.36 -40.06 -20.16
C ALA A 81 44.41 -41.14 -19.59
N THR A 82 43.35 -41.61 -20.25
CA THR A 82 43.11 -41.87 -21.68
C THR A 82 41.61 -41.92 -22.02
N ASN A 83 41.35 -41.71 -23.31
CA ASN A 83 40.08 -41.72 -24.04
C ASN A 83 39.38 -43.09 -24.21
N ALA A 84 38.14 -42.97 -24.72
CA ALA A 84 37.33 -43.91 -25.51
C ALA A 84 36.42 -44.85 -24.69
N GLY A 85 35.15 -45.07 -25.02
CA GLY A 85 34.31 -44.61 -26.13
C GLY A 85 33.13 -45.59 -26.30
N VAL A 86 32.03 -45.08 -26.86
CA VAL A 86 31.08 -45.79 -27.72
C VAL A 86 29.81 -46.44 -27.09
N THR A 87 28.67 -45.94 -27.59
CA THR A 87 27.33 -46.53 -27.87
C THR A 87 26.23 -46.69 -26.80
N HIS A 88 25.11 -46.00 -27.11
CA HIS A 88 23.72 -46.26 -26.71
C HIS A 88 23.13 -47.51 -27.40
N PRO A 89 22.06 -48.15 -26.89
CA PRO A 89 20.68 -47.71 -27.21
C PRO A 89 19.64 -47.75 -26.07
N SER A 90 18.81 -46.71 -26.06
CA SER A 90 17.35 -46.62 -25.87
C SER A 90 16.52 -47.68 -25.12
N VAL A 91 15.69 -47.20 -24.17
CA VAL A 91 14.20 -47.32 -24.07
C VAL A 91 13.70 -47.57 -22.63
N VAL A 92 13.07 -46.52 -22.07
CA VAL A 92 11.82 -46.45 -21.27
C VAL A 92 11.66 -47.34 -20.02
N SER A 93 11.57 -46.73 -18.82
CA SER A 93 10.34 -46.69 -17.99
C SER A 93 10.55 -46.15 -16.56
N VAL A 94 9.67 -45.20 -16.21
CA VAL A 94 9.02 -44.94 -14.90
C VAL A 94 9.85 -44.48 -13.68
N SER A 95 9.66 -43.19 -13.40
CA SER A 95 9.99 -42.38 -12.21
C SER A 95 9.03 -42.68 -11.04
N LEU A 96 9.44 -42.86 -9.77
CA LEU A 96 9.72 -41.86 -8.70
C LEU A 96 9.76 -42.64 -7.34
N PRO A 97 10.12 -42.06 -6.16
CA PRO A 97 10.82 -40.80 -5.88
C PRO A 97 12.06 -40.97 -4.96
N PHE A 98 13.09 -40.13 -5.17
CA PHE A 98 14.27 -40.07 -4.31
C PHE A 98 14.14 -38.95 -3.25
N ARG A 99 14.44 -39.32 -2.00
CA ARG A 99 14.49 -38.44 -0.81
C ARG A 99 15.72 -37.52 -0.86
N SER A 100 15.52 -36.33 -0.32
CA SER A 100 16.51 -35.28 -0.11
C SER A 100 17.61 -35.67 0.88
N ARG A 101 18.88 -35.49 0.50
CA ARG A 101 19.91 -34.88 1.36
C ARG A 101 21.24 -34.67 0.63
N ALA A 102 21.89 -33.57 1.03
CA ALA A 102 23.29 -33.21 0.86
C ALA A 102 23.67 -32.55 -0.46
N GLU A 103 24.01 -31.27 -0.37
CA GLU A 103 25.16 -30.71 -1.11
C GLU A 103 25.68 -29.50 -0.33
N ASN A 104 26.66 -29.79 0.53
CA ASN A 104 27.62 -28.83 1.08
C ASN A 104 29.00 -29.33 0.64
N SER A 105 29.46 -28.89 -0.53
CA SER A 105 30.86 -28.69 -0.92
C SER A 105 30.92 -28.56 -2.43
N MET A 106 31.31 -27.40 -2.94
CA MET A 106 32.06 -27.34 -4.20
C MET A 106 32.90 -26.07 -4.21
N ASP A 107 34.20 -26.32 -4.19
CA ASP A 107 35.29 -25.37 -4.26
C ASP A 107 35.28 -24.55 -5.57
N SER A 108 35.90 -23.38 -5.44
CA SER A 108 36.22 -22.42 -6.48
C SER A 108 36.97 -23.01 -7.68
N GLN A 109 36.33 -23.09 -8.85
CA GLN A 109 36.99 -23.01 -10.15
C GLN A 109 36.06 -22.34 -11.20
N ASN A 110 36.57 -21.26 -11.80
CA ASN A 110 36.22 -20.62 -13.08
C ASN A 110 34.73 -20.62 -13.52
N THR A 111 34.02 -19.54 -13.19
CA THR A 111 32.57 -19.36 -13.42
C THR A 111 32.27 -18.67 -14.76
N ASP A 112 32.27 -19.39 -15.87
CA ASP A 112 31.52 -18.93 -17.04
C ASP A 112 30.09 -19.46 -16.93
N VAL A 113 29.18 -18.61 -16.41
CA VAL A 113 27.77 -18.95 -16.27
C VAL A 113 27.18 -19.08 -17.68
N THR A 114 27.04 -20.31 -18.15
CA THR A 114 26.47 -20.60 -19.48
C THR A 114 24.97 -20.28 -19.46
N LEU A 115 24.54 -19.39 -20.36
CA LEU A 115 23.14 -19.03 -20.51
C LEU A 115 22.48 -19.81 -21.64
N PRO A 116 21.16 -20.07 -21.55
CA PRO A 116 20.40 -20.58 -22.69
C PRO A 116 20.57 -19.66 -23.91
N CYS A 117 20.84 -20.21 -25.09
CA CYS A 117 20.95 -19.42 -26.32
C CYS A 117 19.55 -19.20 -26.94
N LEU A 118 19.24 -17.96 -27.32
CA LEU A 118 18.05 -17.62 -28.10
C LEU A 118 18.42 -17.53 -29.60
N VAL A 119 17.54 -17.99 -30.50
CA VAL A 119 17.78 -17.99 -31.95
C VAL A 119 17.81 -16.55 -32.49
N GLN A 120 18.98 -16.04 -32.86
CA GLN A 120 19.23 -14.60 -33.04
C GLN A 120 18.58 -13.95 -34.27
N SER A 121 18.50 -14.63 -35.42
CA SER A 121 18.09 -13.98 -36.69
C SER A 121 16.61 -13.56 -36.73
N THR A 122 15.70 -14.39 -36.22
CA THR A 122 14.26 -14.10 -36.15
C THR A 122 13.95 -13.01 -35.13
N ILE A 123 14.72 -12.95 -34.05
CA ILE A 123 14.55 -12.00 -32.94
C ILE A 123 14.84 -10.57 -33.38
N GLU A 124 15.95 -10.34 -34.10
CA GLU A 124 16.32 -8.97 -34.47
C GLU A 124 15.34 -8.34 -35.48
N ALA A 125 14.65 -9.16 -36.29
CA ALA A 125 13.60 -8.69 -37.18
C ALA A 125 12.33 -8.29 -36.40
N ASP A 126 11.97 -9.06 -35.37
CA ASP A 126 10.86 -8.76 -34.47
C ASP A 126 11.10 -7.47 -33.67
N ASP A 127 12.29 -7.32 -33.08
CA ASP A 127 12.67 -6.11 -32.34
C ASP A 127 12.52 -4.84 -33.19
N HIS A 128 13.01 -4.88 -34.43
CA HIS A 128 12.89 -3.73 -35.32
C HIS A 128 11.43 -3.34 -35.56
N ASN A 129 10.57 -4.33 -35.84
CA ASN A 129 9.15 -4.13 -36.09
C ASN A 129 8.40 -3.61 -34.86
N VAL A 130 8.70 -4.16 -33.67
CA VAL A 130 8.14 -3.71 -32.40
C VAL A 130 8.49 -2.24 -32.14
N ILE A 131 9.75 -1.85 -32.35
CA ILE A 131 10.20 -0.48 -32.14
C ILE A 131 9.58 0.48 -33.16
N GLN A 132 9.46 0.08 -34.43
CA GLN A 132 8.75 0.89 -35.45
C GLN A 132 7.28 1.12 -35.06
N LYS A 133 6.59 0.08 -34.57
CA LYS A 133 5.22 0.22 -34.05
C LYS A 133 5.16 1.15 -32.83
N LEU A 134 6.15 1.12 -31.93
CA LEU A 134 6.21 2.07 -30.81
C LEU A 134 6.34 3.53 -31.29
N TYR A 135 7.17 3.80 -32.31
CA TYR A 135 7.24 5.15 -32.91
C TYR A 135 5.91 5.58 -33.52
N GLN A 136 5.22 4.69 -34.23
CA GLN A 136 3.90 4.97 -34.81
C GLN A 136 2.87 5.28 -33.72
N LEU A 137 2.82 4.46 -32.66
CA LEU A 137 1.90 4.65 -31.52
C LEU A 137 2.24 5.88 -30.69
N ALA A 138 3.50 6.25 -30.53
CA ALA A 138 3.88 7.47 -29.82
C ALA A 138 3.44 8.74 -30.56
N LYS A 139 3.40 8.69 -31.90
CA LYS A 139 2.89 9.80 -32.73
C LYS A 139 1.37 9.95 -32.60
N THR A 140 0.63 8.84 -32.60
CA THR A 140 -0.84 8.85 -32.54
C THR A 140 -1.39 8.99 -31.11
N ASN A 141 -0.70 8.42 -30.13
CA ASN A 141 -1.14 8.32 -28.72
C ASN A 141 -0.08 8.89 -27.75
N SER A 142 0.43 10.09 -28.02
CA SER A 142 1.51 10.74 -27.24
C SER A 142 1.21 10.93 -25.74
N LYS A 143 -0.07 10.93 -25.35
CA LYS A 143 -0.47 10.95 -23.93
C LYS A 143 -0.21 9.62 -23.25
N GLU A 144 -0.28 8.50 -23.96
CA GLU A 144 -0.18 7.14 -23.43
C GLU A 144 1.24 6.59 -23.49
N LEU A 145 1.95 6.84 -24.59
CA LEU A 145 3.33 6.42 -24.82
C LEU A 145 4.19 7.64 -25.15
N ARG A 146 5.22 7.86 -24.33
CA ARG A 146 6.22 8.91 -24.51
C ARG A 146 7.58 8.30 -24.68
N TYR A 147 8.48 9.02 -25.34
CA TYR A 147 9.87 8.65 -25.42
C TYR A 147 10.77 9.86 -25.16
N LYS A 148 11.98 9.61 -24.68
CA LYS A 148 13.03 10.61 -24.47
C LYS A 148 14.36 10.04 -24.95
N SER A 149 15.10 10.85 -25.70
CA SER A 149 16.44 10.51 -26.19
C SER A 149 17.51 10.85 -25.15
N TYR A 150 18.58 10.07 -25.18
CA TYR A 150 19.79 10.22 -24.35
C TYR A 150 21.00 9.95 -25.24
N ASP A 151 22.02 10.77 -25.10
CA ASP A 151 23.30 10.54 -25.76
C ASP A 151 24.15 9.62 -24.88
N VAL A 152 24.54 8.47 -25.43
CA VAL A 152 25.27 7.41 -24.74
C VAL A 152 26.49 7.06 -25.58
N GLN A 153 27.63 7.66 -25.23
CA GLN A 153 28.86 7.63 -26.03
C GLN A 153 28.56 8.06 -27.48
N ASP A 154 28.94 7.24 -28.47
CA ASP A 154 28.76 7.52 -29.90
C ASP A 154 27.38 7.09 -30.43
N SER A 155 26.39 6.89 -29.56
CA SER A 155 25.05 6.41 -29.93
C SER A 155 23.93 7.15 -29.22
N THR A 156 22.78 7.30 -29.89
CA THR A 156 21.57 7.83 -29.28
C THR A 156 20.69 6.68 -28.81
N TRP A 157 20.30 6.73 -27.55
CA TRP A 157 19.38 5.77 -26.93
C TRP A 157 18.04 6.45 -26.67
N VAL A 158 16.96 5.69 -26.76
CA VAL A 158 15.59 6.17 -26.57
C VAL A 158 14.94 5.39 -25.46
N SER A 159 14.58 6.07 -24.38
CA SER A 159 13.79 5.50 -23.28
C SER A 159 12.31 5.60 -23.61
N TRP A 160 11.59 4.49 -23.47
CA TRP A 160 10.14 4.44 -23.67
C TRP A 160 9.41 4.43 -22.32
N THR A 161 8.40 5.28 -22.19
CA THR A 161 7.57 5.41 -20.98
C THR A 161 6.10 5.34 -21.32
N MET A 162 5.43 4.32 -20.80
CA MET A 162 4.00 4.11 -20.99
C MET A 162 3.21 4.41 -19.71
N ARG A 163 2.00 4.96 -19.86
CA ARG A 163 1.11 5.24 -18.71
C ARG A 163 0.59 3.95 -18.07
N GLU A 164 0.40 4.00 -16.75
CA GLU A 164 0.00 2.86 -15.94
C GLU A 164 -1.29 2.15 -16.41
N HIS A 165 -2.31 2.91 -16.82
CA HIS A 165 -3.59 2.34 -17.26
C HIS A 165 -3.47 1.52 -18.56
N VAL A 166 -2.46 1.78 -19.39
CA VAL A 166 -2.25 1.10 -20.67
C VAL A 166 -1.89 -0.36 -20.43
N TYR A 167 -0.97 -0.60 -19.49
CA TYR A 167 -0.59 -1.95 -19.06
C TYR A 167 -1.79 -2.77 -18.52
N LYS A 168 -2.83 -2.12 -17.99
CA LYS A 168 -4.03 -2.80 -17.47
C LYS A 168 -5.09 -3.07 -18.52
N LYS A 169 -5.32 -2.12 -19.43
CA LYS A 169 -6.53 -2.09 -20.29
C LYS A 169 -6.24 -2.28 -21.78
N LYS A 170 -4.99 -2.16 -22.23
CA LYS A 170 -4.64 -2.08 -23.66
C LYS A 170 -3.49 -3.02 -24.05
N GLN A 171 -3.41 -4.18 -23.40
CA GLN A 171 -2.32 -5.14 -23.62
C GLN A 171 -2.26 -5.64 -25.08
N SER A 172 -3.41 -5.76 -25.75
CA SER A 172 -3.48 -6.17 -27.16
C SER A 172 -3.13 -5.06 -28.15
N THR A 173 -3.14 -3.78 -27.72
CA THR A 173 -2.90 -2.63 -28.60
C THR A 173 -1.41 -2.31 -28.75
N TYR A 174 -0.63 -2.50 -27.69
CA TYR A 174 0.78 -2.15 -27.67
C TYR A 174 1.66 -3.40 -27.89
N PRO A 175 2.76 -3.29 -28.65
CA PRO A 175 3.54 -4.44 -29.10
C PRO A 175 4.42 -5.06 -28.00
N THR A 176 4.55 -4.41 -26.84
CA THR A 176 5.30 -4.92 -25.69
C THR A 176 4.77 -4.33 -24.39
N MET A 177 4.84 -5.11 -23.31
CA MET A 177 4.49 -4.68 -21.95
C MET A 177 5.73 -4.40 -21.09
N ALA A 178 6.90 -4.26 -21.71
CA ALA A 178 8.15 -3.93 -21.02
C ALA A 178 8.03 -2.61 -20.24
N ARG A 179 8.57 -2.61 -19.02
CA ARG A 179 8.66 -1.45 -18.14
C ARG A 179 10.11 -1.19 -17.80
N GLY A 180 10.66 -0.13 -18.40
CA GLY A 180 12.10 0.11 -18.42
C GLY A 180 12.70 -0.40 -19.73
N LEU A 181 12.31 0.24 -20.83
CA LEU A 181 12.71 -0.17 -22.17
C LEU A 181 13.56 0.94 -22.79
N PHE A 182 14.78 0.61 -23.19
CA PHE A 182 15.65 1.51 -23.93
C PHE A 182 16.06 0.85 -25.25
N THR A 183 16.04 1.64 -26.30
CA THR A 183 16.33 1.18 -27.66
C THR A 183 17.34 2.08 -28.33
N THR A 184 18.08 1.57 -29.31
CA THR A 184 18.95 2.36 -30.17
C THR A 184 18.74 2.00 -31.62
N THR A 185 19.19 2.86 -32.52
CA THR A 185 19.21 2.59 -33.96
C THR A 185 20.66 2.59 -34.43
N ARG A 186 21.12 1.47 -34.99
CA ARG A 186 22.46 1.32 -35.54
C ARG A 186 22.37 0.79 -36.97
N ASN A 187 22.99 1.48 -37.92
CA ASN A 187 22.98 1.13 -39.35
C ASN A 187 21.55 0.93 -39.90
N GLY A 188 20.61 1.79 -39.49
CA GLY A 188 19.20 1.71 -39.89
C GLY A 188 18.38 0.59 -39.21
N LYS A 189 19.01 -0.26 -38.39
CA LYS A 189 18.34 -1.33 -37.63
C LYS A 189 18.10 -0.89 -36.19
N ASN A 190 16.89 -1.13 -35.70
CA ASN A 190 16.53 -0.79 -34.31
C ASN A 190 16.81 -2.01 -33.44
N LYS A 191 17.37 -1.78 -32.24
CA LYS A 191 17.67 -2.82 -31.27
C LYS A 191 17.22 -2.39 -29.88
N ILE A 192 16.87 -3.37 -29.06
CA ILE A 192 16.67 -3.18 -27.62
C ILE A 192 18.04 -3.28 -26.96
N VAL A 193 18.36 -2.33 -26.08
CA VAL A 193 19.64 -2.25 -25.35
C VAL A 193 19.45 -2.35 -23.84
N VAL A 194 18.25 -2.03 -23.35
CA VAL A 194 17.84 -2.30 -21.97
C VAL A 194 16.40 -2.82 -21.97
N ARG A 195 16.18 -3.93 -21.28
CA ARG A 195 14.87 -4.60 -21.18
C ARG A 195 14.52 -4.96 -19.74
N GLY A 196 13.81 -4.07 -19.06
CA GLY A 196 13.17 -4.35 -17.77
C GLY A 196 12.07 -5.39 -17.88
N TYR A 197 11.44 -5.81 -16.78
CA TYR A 197 10.35 -6.80 -16.84
C TYR A 197 9.12 -6.30 -17.59
N ASP A 198 8.24 -7.23 -17.97
CA ASP A 198 6.87 -6.85 -18.26
C ASP A 198 6.19 -6.31 -17.01
N LYS A 199 5.27 -5.37 -17.17
CA LYS A 199 4.52 -4.84 -16.03
C LYS A 199 3.69 -5.97 -15.41
N PHE A 200 4.03 -6.32 -14.17
CA PHE A 200 3.28 -7.24 -13.35
C PHE A 200 2.50 -6.56 -12.22
N PHE A 201 1.40 -7.18 -11.84
CA PHE A 201 0.38 -6.62 -10.96
C PHE A 201 0.26 -7.39 -9.65
N ASN A 202 -0.30 -6.75 -8.64
CA ASN A 202 -0.62 -7.40 -7.38
C ASN A 202 -1.73 -8.43 -7.61
N ILE A 203 -1.82 -9.43 -6.73
CA ILE A 203 -3.00 -10.29 -6.65
C ILE A 203 -4.27 -9.43 -6.58
N ASN A 204 -5.31 -9.88 -7.28
CA ASN A 204 -6.63 -9.26 -7.41
C ASN A 204 -6.66 -7.87 -8.08
N GLU A 205 -5.54 -7.34 -8.59
CA GLU A 205 -5.48 -6.01 -9.24
C GLU A 205 -5.98 -6.02 -10.69
N THR A 206 -5.90 -7.17 -11.38
CA THR A 206 -6.34 -7.36 -12.77
C THR A 206 -7.07 -8.69 -12.92
N ALA A 207 -7.76 -8.89 -14.05
CA ALA A 207 -8.39 -10.18 -14.36
C ALA A 207 -7.36 -11.34 -14.35
N GLY A 208 -6.19 -11.12 -14.94
CA GLY A 208 -5.11 -12.12 -15.00
C GLY A 208 -4.40 -12.38 -13.67
N THR A 209 -4.62 -11.58 -12.63
CA THR A 209 -4.05 -11.78 -11.29
C THR A 209 -5.10 -12.14 -10.23
N GLN A 210 -6.32 -12.51 -10.64
CA GLN A 210 -7.27 -13.19 -9.76
C GLN A 210 -6.75 -14.60 -9.43
N TRP A 211 -6.97 -15.07 -8.20
CA TRP A 211 -6.54 -16.42 -7.80
C TRP A 211 -7.07 -17.51 -8.74
N SER A 212 -8.34 -17.44 -9.14
CA SER A 212 -8.94 -18.38 -10.08
C SER A 212 -8.24 -18.41 -11.45
N ALA A 213 -7.86 -17.24 -11.97
CA ALA A 213 -7.12 -17.14 -13.22
C ALA A 213 -5.68 -17.67 -13.07
N LEU A 214 -5.00 -17.36 -11.96
CA LEU A 214 -3.66 -17.86 -11.68
C LEU A 214 -3.65 -19.39 -11.56
N GLU A 215 -4.63 -19.96 -10.85
CA GLU A 215 -4.80 -21.41 -10.66
C GLU A 215 -5.05 -22.14 -11.99
N LYS A 216 -5.82 -21.54 -12.89
CA LYS A 216 -6.20 -22.15 -14.18
C LYS A 216 -5.13 -21.98 -15.27
N GLU A 217 -4.45 -20.84 -15.31
CA GLU A 217 -3.69 -20.40 -16.49
C GLU A 217 -2.18 -20.34 -16.27
N THR A 218 -1.70 -20.53 -15.03
CA THR A 218 -0.27 -20.53 -14.74
C THR A 218 0.25 -21.91 -14.40
N VAL A 219 1.52 -22.15 -14.70
CA VAL A 219 2.21 -23.41 -14.43
C VAL A 219 3.53 -23.12 -13.74
N GLY A 220 3.84 -23.92 -12.72
CA GLY A 220 5.11 -23.86 -12.01
C GLY A 220 6.29 -24.48 -12.79
N PRO A 221 7.45 -24.65 -12.14
CA PRO A 221 7.71 -24.30 -10.74
C PRO A 221 7.52 -22.80 -10.48
N TYR A 222 6.99 -22.45 -9.32
CA TYR A 222 6.77 -21.07 -8.90
C TYR A 222 7.99 -20.57 -8.13
N GLU A 223 8.78 -19.69 -8.72
CA GLU A 223 9.90 -19.05 -8.04
C GLU A 223 9.38 -17.86 -7.22
N VAL A 224 9.36 -18.00 -5.91
CA VAL A 224 8.93 -16.97 -4.96
C VAL A 224 10.17 -16.24 -4.47
N THR A 225 10.28 -14.95 -4.80
CA THR A 225 11.43 -14.10 -4.45
C THR A 225 11.00 -12.99 -3.50
N ALA A 226 11.87 -12.64 -2.55
CA ALA A 226 11.68 -11.45 -1.73
C ALA A 226 11.51 -10.22 -2.64
N LYS A 227 10.55 -9.36 -2.30
CA LYS A 227 10.43 -8.06 -2.95
C LYS A 227 11.19 -7.03 -2.11
N GLU A 228 12.43 -6.77 -2.49
CA GLU A 228 13.22 -5.68 -1.90
C GLU A 228 12.53 -4.34 -2.09
N ASN A 229 12.85 -3.42 -1.18
CA ASN A 229 12.22 -2.12 -1.08
C ASN A 229 13.21 -1.01 -1.38
N GLY A 230 13.42 -0.74 -2.67
CA GLY A 230 14.31 0.31 -3.11
C GLY A 230 13.90 0.87 -4.46
N CYS A 231 14.91 1.27 -5.24
CA CYS A 231 14.73 1.77 -6.59
C CYS A 231 15.31 0.79 -7.62
N ILE A 232 14.52 0.48 -8.63
CA ILE A 232 14.97 -0.40 -9.72
C ILE A 232 16.09 0.26 -10.54
N ILE A 233 17.14 -0.52 -10.76
CA ILE A 233 18.32 -0.20 -11.54
C ILE A 233 18.48 -1.22 -12.66
N PHE A 234 18.74 -0.74 -13.87
CA PHE A 234 19.09 -1.58 -15.00
C PHE A 234 20.56 -1.38 -15.37
N ILE A 235 21.27 -2.48 -15.62
CA ILE A 235 22.68 -2.47 -16.01
C ILE A 235 22.79 -3.22 -17.33
N ALA A 236 23.35 -2.56 -18.34
CA ALA A 236 23.57 -3.11 -19.67
C ALA A 236 24.93 -2.64 -20.20
N ALA A 237 25.45 -3.29 -21.24
CA ALA A 237 26.65 -2.86 -21.92
C ALA A 237 26.36 -1.75 -22.94
N VAL A 238 27.24 -0.74 -23.00
CA VAL A 238 27.30 0.21 -24.13
C VAL A 238 28.29 -0.30 -25.17
N SER A 239 29.45 -0.76 -24.70
CA SER A 239 30.55 -1.33 -25.47
C SER A 239 31.17 -2.48 -24.68
N LYS A 240 32.27 -3.05 -25.18
CA LYS A 240 33.03 -4.07 -24.44
C LYS A 240 33.65 -3.51 -23.15
N ASP A 241 33.92 -2.21 -23.08
CA ASP A 241 34.68 -1.62 -21.99
C ASP A 241 33.83 -0.82 -21.00
N SER A 242 32.56 -0.56 -21.33
CA SER A 242 31.69 0.30 -20.53
C SER A 242 30.29 -0.26 -20.41
N VAL A 243 29.78 -0.23 -19.17
CA VAL A 243 28.37 -0.40 -18.86
C VAL A 243 27.66 0.95 -18.84
N VAL A 244 26.34 0.89 -18.94
CA VAL A 244 25.41 1.96 -18.57
C VAL A 244 24.52 1.46 -17.45
N VAL A 245 24.30 2.35 -16.48
CA VAL A 245 23.42 2.10 -15.34
C VAL A 245 22.28 3.11 -15.39
N THR A 246 21.05 2.61 -15.48
CA THR A 246 19.87 3.45 -15.64
C THR A 246 18.91 3.24 -14.48
N SER A 247 18.16 4.29 -14.16
CA SER A 247 16.91 4.15 -13.41
C SER A 247 15.81 3.64 -14.33
N LYS A 248 14.62 3.42 -13.79
CA LYS A 248 13.44 2.97 -14.54
C LYS A 248 13.20 3.61 -15.92
N HIS A 249 13.41 4.93 -16.08
CA HIS A 249 13.15 5.66 -17.35
C HIS A 249 14.20 6.74 -17.66
N SER A 250 15.33 6.75 -16.94
CA SER A 250 16.33 7.81 -17.09
C SER A 250 17.74 7.28 -16.98
N ILE A 251 18.58 7.77 -17.87
CA ILE A 251 20.04 7.69 -17.81
C ILE A 251 20.52 8.98 -17.13
N PRO A 252 21.47 8.93 -16.18
CA PRO A 252 22.07 10.13 -15.60
C PRO A 252 22.94 10.83 -16.65
N ASP A 253 22.95 12.17 -16.65
CA ASP A 253 23.79 12.95 -17.58
C ASP A 253 25.29 12.76 -17.27
N ILE A 254 25.62 12.61 -15.98
CA ILE A 254 26.98 12.31 -15.50
C ILE A 254 27.00 10.91 -14.89
N LYS A 255 27.90 10.05 -15.40
CA LYS A 255 28.11 8.70 -14.88
C LYS A 255 28.62 8.81 -13.44
N GLY A 256 27.92 8.17 -12.49
CA GLY A 256 28.25 8.27 -11.06
C GLY A 256 27.70 9.50 -10.33
N ASP A 257 26.78 10.26 -10.95
CA ASP A 257 26.08 11.35 -10.26
C ASP A 257 25.34 10.84 -9.01
N MET A 258 25.80 11.29 -7.84
CA MET A 258 25.26 10.89 -6.54
C MET A 258 23.86 11.44 -6.24
N THR A 259 23.34 12.34 -7.08
CA THR A 259 21.96 12.86 -6.99
C THR A 259 20.97 12.06 -7.84
N ALA A 260 21.46 11.26 -8.79
CA ALA A 260 20.65 10.46 -9.69
C ALA A 260 20.69 8.98 -9.31
N HIS A 261 19.53 8.33 -9.31
CA HIS A 261 19.40 6.90 -8.99
C HIS A 261 20.35 6.01 -9.82
N GLY A 262 20.46 6.27 -11.13
CA GLY A 262 21.39 5.52 -12.00
C GLY A 262 22.86 5.79 -11.68
N GLY A 263 23.21 7.00 -11.23
CA GLY A 263 24.58 7.35 -10.84
C GLY A 263 24.98 6.70 -9.52
N VAL A 264 24.11 6.72 -8.51
CA VAL A 264 24.33 5.99 -7.25
C VAL A 264 24.37 4.47 -7.48
N GLY A 265 23.49 3.96 -8.35
CA GLY A 265 23.54 2.57 -8.79
C GLY A 265 24.89 2.21 -9.42
N TYR A 266 25.45 3.08 -10.25
CA TYR A 266 26.78 2.89 -10.84
C TYR A 266 27.90 2.88 -9.78
N CYS A 267 27.87 3.81 -8.83
CA CYS A 267 28.84 3.84 -7.74
C CYS A 267 28.79 2.55 -6.89
N TRP A 268 27.60 2.04 -6.60
CA TRP A 268 27.46 0.74 -5.93
C TRP A 268 27.93 -0.43 -6.79
N LEU A 269 27.67 -0.41 -8.09
CA LEU A 269 28.15 -1.44 -9.01
C LEU A 269 29.68 -1.55 -8.96
N LEU A 270 30.40 -0.43 -9.01
CA LEU A 270 31.87 -0.44 -8.92
C LEU A 270 32.35 -1.06 -7.61
N LYS A 271 31.72 -0.72 -6.47
CA LYS A 271 32.03 -1.31 -5.16
C LYS A 271 31.80 -2.83 -5.14
N HIS A 272 30.70 -3.30 -5.73
CA HIS A 272 30.39 -4.73 -5.81
C HIS A 272 31.43 -5.47 -6.67
N LEU A 273 31.79 -4.92 -7.83
CA LEU A 273 32.81 -5.52 -8.71
C LEU A 273 34.18 -5.57 -8.03
N GLU A 274 34.59 -4.48 -7.39
CA GLU A 274 35.85 -4.40 -6.63
C GLU A 274 35.90 -5.46 -5.52
N SER A 275 34.79 -5.71 -4.82
CA SER A 275 34.71 -6.70 -3.74
C SER A 275 35.02 -8.15 -4.16
N VAL A 276 34.92 -8.44 -5.47
CA VAL A 276 35.25 -9.74 -6.07
C VAL A 276 36.41 -9.65 -7.07
N GLY A 277 37.17 -8.56 -7.05
CA GLY A 277 38.35 -8.35 -7.90
C GLY A 277 38.03 -8.22 -9.39
N LYS A 278 36.79 -7.85 -9.76
CA LYS A 278 36.37 -7.62 -11.14
C LYS A 278 36.38 -6.13 -11.49
N LYS A 279 36.56 -5.85 -12.78
CA LYS A 279 36.49 -4.51 -13.37
C LYS A 279 35.16 -4.31 -14.09
N GLU A 280 34.86 -3.06 -14.39
CA GLU A 280 33.69 -2.71 -15.21
C GLU A 280 33.70 -3.43 -16.57
N GLN A 281 34.87 -3.47 -17.23
CA GLN A 281 35.06 -4.15 -18.51
C GLN A 281 34.64 -5.62 -18.45
N ASP A 282 35.00 -6.36 -17.40
CA ASP A 282 34.65 -7.79 -17.26
C ASP A 282 33.13 -8.00 -17.28
N LEU A 283 32.38 -7.08 -16.68
CA LEU A 283 30.92 -7.12 -16.70
C LEU A 283 30.38 -6.66 -18.06
N ALA A 284 30.94 -5.59 -18.64
CA ALA A 284 30.50 -5.06 -19.92
C ALA A 284 30.66 -6.08 -21.06
N GLU A 285 31.79 -6.78 -21.14
CA GLU A 285 32.02 -7.86 -22.09
C GLU A 285 30.99 -8.99 -21.91
N TRP A 286 30.75 -9.42 -20.67
CA TRP A 286 29.78 -10.47 -20.37
C TRP A 286 28.35 -10.07 -20.76
N LEU A 287 27.91 -8.85 -20.44
CA LEU A 287 26.58 -8.36 -20.79
C LEU A 287 26.38 -8.26 -22.30
N LEU A 288 27.41 -7.83 -23.02
CA LEU A 288 27.39 -7.69 -24.47
C LEU A 288 27.34 -9.05 -25.16
N ASP A 289 28.19 -10.00 -24.73
CA ASP A 289 28.22 -11.37 -25.25
C ASP A 289 26.87 -12.07 -25.08
N LYS A 290 26.29 -11.96 -23.89
CA LYS A 290 25.01 -12.60 -23.56
C LYS A 290 23.78 -11.86 -24.07
N ASN A 291 23.92 -10.60 -24.50
CA ASN A 291 22.83 -9.70 -24.88
C ASN A 291 21.71 -9.62 -23.83
N VAL A 292 22.08 -9.30 -22.59
CA VAL A 292 21.16 -9.24 -21.45
C VAL A 292 21.21 -7.89 -20.72
N THR A 293 20.14 -7.62 -19.97
CA THR A 293 20.05 -6.56 -18.96
C THR A 293 20.05 -7.20 -17.57
N LEU A 294 20.93 -6.76 -16.68
CA LEU A 294 20.78 -7.05 -15.25
C LEU A 294 19.78 -6.08 -14.62
N ILE A 295 18.97 -6.62 -13.72
CA ILE A 295 17.91 -5.88 -13.03
C ILE A 295 18.12 -6.03 -11.53
N ALA A 296 18.49 -4.94 -10.90
CA ALA A 296 18.76 -4.87 -9.48
C ALA A 296 17.84 -3.87 -8.78
N GLU A 297 17.64 -4.06 -7.49
CA GLU A 297 17.01 -3.08 -6.61
C GLU A 297 18.13 -2.40 -5.81
N LEU A 298 18.25 -1.07 -5.92
CA LEU A 298 19.14 -0.26 -5.10
C LEU A 298 18.47 0.01 -3.76
N CYS A 299 19.05 -0.56 -2.71
CA CYS A 299 18.61 -0.40 -1.33
C CYS A 299 19.72 0.31 -0.54
N ASP A 300 19.55 1.61 -0.31
CA ASP A 300 20.55 2.45 0.34
C ASP A 300 19.88 3.62 1.07
N ASP A 301 19.65 3.45 2.37
CA ASP A 301 19.02 4.48 3.21
C ASP A 301 19.86 5.77 3.30
N ASP A 302 21.19 5.73 3.09
CA ASP A 302 22.04 6.92 3.06
C ASP A 302 21.86 7.73 1.77
N PHE A 303 21.40 7.09 0.70
CA PHE A 303 20.96 7.77 -0.51
C PHE A 303 19.48 8.16 -0.44
N GLU A 304 18.57 7.19 -0.28
CA GLU A 304 17.12 7.41 -0.26
C GLU A 304 16.40 6.35 0.61
N GLU A 305 15.83 6.77 1.74
CA GLU A 305 14.99 5.88 2.54
C GLU A 305 13.69 5.58 1.81
N HIS A 306 13.34 4.29 1.74
CA HIS A 306 12.05 3.89 1.19
C HIS A 306 11.00 3.76 2.29
N ILE A 307 10.73 2.54 2.75
CA ILE A 307 9.74 2.22 3.79
C ILE A 307 10.35 1.25 4.80
N LEU A 308 11.11 0.27 4.33
CA LEU A 308 11.80 -0.70 5.18
C LEU A 308 13.28 -0.31 5.33
N PRO A 309 13.85 -0.47 6.54
CA PRO A 309 15.24 -0.12 6.79
C PRO A 309 16.20 -1.11 6.14
N TYR A 310 17.33 -0.58 5.67
CA TYR A 310 18.51 -1.32 5.25
C TYR A 310 19.70 -0.86 6.08
N ALA A 311 20.15 -1.74 6.98
CA ALA A 311 21.36 -1.50 7.77
C ALA A 311 22.57 -1.32 6.86
N GLU A 312 23.60 -0.60 7.30
CA GLU A 312 24.80 -0.29 6.49
C GLU A 312 25.37 -1.52 5.78
N LYS A 313 25.52 -2.63 6.51
CA LYS A 313 26.01 -3.91 6.01
C LYS A 313 25.09 -4.63 5.02
N GLU A 314 23.85 -4.18 4.86
CA GLU A 314 22.82 -4.75 3.98
C GLU A 314 22.57 -3.87 2.75
N ARG A 315 23.14 -2.66 2.70
CA ARG A 315 22.94 -1.75 1.57
C ARG A 315 23.65 -2.23 0.31
N GLY A 316 23.14 -1.82 -0.84
CA GLY A 316 23.71 -2.09 -2.15
C GLY A 316 22.69 -2.49 -3.22
N LEU A 317 23.17 -3.15 -4.26
CA LEU A 317 22.38 -3.63 -5.40
C LEU A 317 21.98 -5.08 -5.17
N TYR A 318 20.70 -5.32 -4.97
CA TYR A 318 20.12 -6.67 -4.92
C TYR A 318 19.75 -7.11 -6.32
N LEU A 319 20.55 -8.01 -6.90
CA LEU A 319 20.27 -8.53 -8.22
C LEU A 319 19.09 -9.51 -8.13
N HIS A 320 17.98 -9.12 -8.76
CA HIS A 320 16.75 -9.91 -8.73
C HIS A 320 16.34 -10.38 -10.12
N GLY A 321 16.98 -9.97 -11.22
CA GLY A 321 16.81 -10.73 -12.46
C GLY A 321 17.67 -10.28 -13.60
N ILE A 322 17.55 -11.05 -14.67
CA ILE A 322 18.34 -10.91 -15.88
C ILE A 322 17.40 -11.19 -17.03
N ASN A 323 17.25 -10.24 -17.93
CA ASN A 323 16.37 -10.38 -19.09
C ASN A 323 17.18 -10.28 -20.36
N TYR A 324 16.80 -11.04 -21.39
CA TYR A 324 17.35 -10.84 -22.71
C TYR A 324 16.87 -9.52 -23.31
N ASN A 325 17.75 -8.86 -24.06
CA ASN A 325 17.45 -7.60 -24.74
C ASN A 325 16.69 -7.86 -26.05
N VAL A 326 15.47 -8.37 -25.90
CA VAL A 326 14.56 -8.76 -26.99
C VAL A 326 13.14 -8.33 -26.66
N ALA A 327 12.27 -8.20 -27.67
CA ALA A 327 10.93 -7.67 -27.50
C ALA A 327 10.05 -8.59 -26.64
N ALA A 328 10.13 -9.89 -26.89
CA ALA A 328 9.49 -10.92 -26.08
C ALA A 328 10.02 -10.93 -24.64
N PHE A 329 9.17 -11.31 -23.68
CA PHE A 329 9.61 -11.44 -22.29
C PHE A 329 10.29 -12.78 -22.05
N HIS A 330 11.61 -12.74 -21.94
CA HIS A 330 12.44 -13.87 -21.54
C HIS A 330 13.36 -13.46 -20.39
N THR A 331 13.16 -14.12 -19.24
CA THR A 331 13.94 -13.87 -18.02
C THR A 331 14.65 -15.14 -17.56
N LEU A 332 15.82 -14.99 -16.96
CA LEU A 332 16.57 -16.13 -16.44
C LEU A 332 15.98 -16.66 -15.13
N PRO A 333 16.08 -17.99 -14.88
CA PRO A 333 15.72 -18.58 -13.60
C PRO A 333 16.48 -17.95 -12.42
N VAL A 334 15.83 -17.80 -11.27
CA VAL A 334 16.42 -17.11 -10.11
C VAL A 334 17.71 -17.77 -9.60
N SER A 335 17.89 -19.08 -9.81
CA SER A 335 19.12 -19.79 -9.48
C SER A 335 20.33 -19.24 -10.24
N ILE A 336 20.18 -18.99 -11.54
CA ILE A 336 21.20 -18.38 -12.40
C ILE A 336 21.43 -16.93 -12.01
N VAL A 337 20.35 -16.18 -11.75
CA VAL A 337 20.44 -14.79 -11.27
C VAL A 337 21.31 -14.72 -10.00
N ARG A 338 21.12 -15.65 -9.06
CA ARG A 338 21.91 -15.71 -7.82
C ARG A 338 23.38 -16.05 -8.08
N GLN A 339 23.68 -16.93 -9.03
CA GLN A 339 25.06 -17.24 -9.43
C GLN A 339 25.76 -16.01 -10.03
N VAL A 340 25.07 -15.30 -10.94
CA VAL A 340 25.60 -14.06 -11.55
C VAL A 340 25.79 -12.98 -10.50
N ALA A 341 24.85 -12.83 -9.55
CA ALA A 341 24.98 -11.88 -8.44
C ALA A 341 26.29 -12.11 -7.67
N LYS A 342 26.55 -13.35 -7.26
CA LYS A 342 27.80 -13.73 -6.58
C LYS A 342 29.04 -13.50 -7.44
N THR A 343 28.96 -13.85 -8.73
CA THR A 343 30.07 -13.71 -9.68
C THR A 343 30.54 -12.27 -9.85
N PHE A 344 29.62 -11.30 -9.75
CA PHE A 344 29.91 -9.88 -9.89
C PHE A 344 29.77 -9.09 -8.58
N GLY A 345 29.77 -9.80 -7.44
CA GLY A 345 29.78 -9.22 -6.09
C GLY A 345 28.48 -8.52 -5.64
N MET A 346 27.40 -8.59 -6.42
CA MET A 346 26.11 -8.00 -6.06
C MET A 346 25.40 -8.80 -4.96
N ARG A 347 24.48 -8.15 -4.24
CA ARG A 347 23.65 -8.81 -3.21
C ARG A 347 22.71 -9.81 -3.88
N THR A 348 22.57 -10.98 -3.27
CA THR A 348 21.65 -12.02 -3.75
C THR A 348 20.26 -11.81 -3.18
N ILE A 349 19.23 -12.09 -3.98
CA ILE A 349 17.85 -12.16 -3.50
C ILE A 349 17.56 -13.52 -2.84
N SER A 350 16.84 -13.51 -1.71
CA SER A 350 16.33 -14.73 -1.10
C SER A 350 15.14 -15.25 -1.94
N TYR A 351 15.10 -16.57 -2.14
CA TYR A 351 14.10 -17.21 -2.99
C TYR A 351 13.75 -18.61 -2.50
N GLN A 352 12.55 -19.06 -2.85
CA GLN A 352 12.07 -20.43 -2.66
C GLN A 352 11.37 -20.90 -3.93
N ILE A 353 11.42 -22.19 -4.20
CA ILE A 353 10.70 -22.81 -5.31
C ILE A 353 9.51 -23.57 -4.73
N GLN A 354 8.31 -23.27 -5.23
CA GLN A 354 7.08 -23.95 -4.86
C GLN A 354 6.55 -24.73 -6.06
N SER A 355 6.15 -25.98 -5.84
CA SER A 355 5.61 -26.85 -6.90
C SER A 355 4.20 -26.46 -7.32
N ASP A 356 3.44 -25.85 -6.43
CA ASP A 356 2.02 -25.59 -6.64
C ASP A 356 1.59 -24.17 -6.19
N ILE A 357 0.57 -23.65 -6.86
CA ILE A 357 0.02 -22.31 -6.63
C ILE A 357 -0.68 -22.18 -5.27
N GLN A 358 -1.19 -23.28 -4.69
CA GLN A 358 -1.86 -23.23 -3.39
C GLN A 358 -0.84 -23.01 -2.26
N THR A 359 0.35 -23.59 -2.37
CA THR A 359 1.45 -23.34 -1.46
C THR A 359 1.95 -21.90 -1.59
N VAL A 360 2.01 -21.34 -2.79
CA VAL A 360 2.28 -19.89 -2.99
C VAL A 360 1.22 -19.03 -2.30
N LYS A 361 -0.06 -19.40 -2.41
CA LYS A 361 -1.18 -18.69 -1.76
C LYS A 361 -1.07 -18.71 -0.24
N LYS A 362 -0.83 -19.89 0.35
CA LYS A 362 -0.58 -20.05 1.80
C LYS A 362 0.64 -19.24 2.24
N PHE A 363 1.69 -19.25 1.44
CA PHE A 363 2.90 -18.48 1.71
C PHE A 363 2.63 -16.97 1.71
N GLY A 364 1.81 -16.48 0.76
CA GLY A 364 1.33 -15.11 0.75
C GLY A 364 0.50 -14.75 1.98
N GLU A 365 -0.39 -15.65 2.44
CA GLU A 365 -1.19 -15.47 3.66
C GLU A 365 -0.31 -15.44 4.92
N GLU A 366 0.75 -16.24 4.96
CA GLU A 366 1.71 -16.27 6.07
C GLU A 366 2.53 -14.98 6.18
N ILE A 367 2.94 -14.39 5.05
CA ILE A 367 3.60 -13.08 5.03
C ILE A 367 2.67 -12.00 5.57
N GLN A 368 1.36 -12.05 5.28
CA GLN A 368 0.41 -11.09 5.87
C GLN A 368 0.33 -11.23 7.39
N ARG A 369 0.38 -12.47 7.89
CA ARG A 369 0.26 -12.77 9.32
C ARG A 369 1.51 -12.38 10.11
N THR A 370 2.68 -12.73 9.59
CA THR A 370 3.96 -12.59 10.31
C THR A 370 4.69 -11.30 9.99
N LYS A 371 4.40 -10.68 8.83
CA LYS A 371 5.16 -9.58 8.20
C LYS A 371 6.53 -9.99 7.66
N LEU A 372 6.95 -11.23 7.90
CA LEU A 372 8.32 -11.67 7.71
C LEU A 372 8.45 -12.59 6.50
N TYR A 373 9.59 -12.46 5.83
CA TYR A 373 10.10 -13.44 4.89
C TYR A 373 11.57 -13.63 5.25
N ASP A 374 11.99 -14.89 5.46
CA ASP A 374 13.37 -15.20 5.86
C ASP A 374 13.80 -14.42 7.13
N ASN A 375 12.89 -14.34 8.11
CA ASN A 375 13.02 -13.59 9.37
C ASN A 375 13.27 -12.08 9.23
N ARG A 376 13.00 -11.49 8.06
CA ARG A 376 13.12 -10.05 7.82
C ARG A 376 11.81 -9.47 7.32
N GLU A 377 11.51 -8.23 7.70
CA GLU A 377 10.40 -7.50 7.08
C GLU A 377 10.67 -7.32 5.59
N VAL A 378 9.63 -7.54 4.78
CA VAL A 378 9.68 -7.38 3.32
C VAL A 378 8.48 -6.61 2.80
N GLU A 379 8.65 -5.90 1.68
CA GLU A 379 7.52 -5.23 1.00
C GLU A 379 6.47 -6.26 0.57
N GLY A 380 6.91 -7.48 0.31
CA GLY A 380 6.10 -8.60 -0.11
C GLY A 380 6.96 -9.59 -0.89
N ILE A 381 6.33 -10.31 -1.81
CA ILE A 381 6.99 -11.27 -2.70
C ILE A 381 6.63 -11.03 -4.16
N VAL A 382 7.56 -11.39 -5.04
CA VAL A 382 7.33 -11.52 -6.48
C VAL A 382 7.39 -13.00 -6.83
N VAL A 383 6.33 -13.48 -7.46
CA VAL A 383 6.19 -14.87 -7.91
C VAL A 383 6.40 -14.91 -9.41
N ARG A 384 7.30 -15.79 -9.85
CA ARG A 384 7.62 -16.05 -11.27
C ARG A 384 7.11 -17.43 -11.64
N CYS A 385 6.41 -17.51 -12.75
CA CYS A 385 5.91 -18.76 -13.30
C CYS A 385 5.75 -18.64 -14.82
N LYS A 386 5.15 -19.65 -15.44
CA LYS A 386 4.77 -19.60 -16.85
C LYS A 386 3.27 -19.40 -16.99
N ARG A 387 2.84 -18.64 -18.00
CA ARG A 387 1.44 -18.57 -18.48
C ARG A 387 1.46 -18.77 -19.98
N ASN A 388 0.75 -19.78 -20.48
CA ASN A 388 0.77 -20.14 -21.90
C ASN A 388 2.18 -20.32 -22.47
N GLY A 389 3.10 -20.92 -21.68
CA GLY A 389 4.50 -21.13 -22.05
C GLY A 389 5.41 -19.89 -21.96
N GLN A 390 4.87 -18.71 -21.66
CA GLN A 390 5.64 -17.46 -21.55
C GLN A 390 5.93 -17.08 -20.09
N ASP A 391 7.01 -16.34 -19.85
CA ASP A 391 7.32 -15.82 -18.52
C ASP A 391 6.20 -14.91 -18.01
N PHE A 392 5.72 -15.18 -16.80
CA PHE A 392 4.63 -14.44 -16.20
C PHE A 392 4.90 -14.20 -14.71
N PHE A 393 4.82 -12.94 -14.30
CA PHE A 393 5.06 -12.52 -12.92
C PHE A 393 3.78 -11.99 -12.31
N PHE A 394 3.61 -12.20 -11.02
CA PHE A 394 2.65 -11.47 -10.18
C PHE A 394 3.29 -11.19 -8.81
N LYS A 395 2.68 -10.31 -8.02
CA LYS A 395 3.19 -9.97 -6.69
C LYS A 395 2.13 -10.06 -5.61
N ILE A 396 2.58 -10.32 -4.39
CA ILE A 396 1.76 -10.29 -3.18
C ILE A 396 2.45 -9.31 -2.25
N LYS A 397 1.84 -8.14 -2.05
CA LYS A 397 2.36 -7.11 -1.13
C LYS A 397 1.93 -7.38 0.30
N ASN A 398 2.82 -7.10 1.24
CA ASN A 398 2.55 -7.10 2.67
C ASN A 398 1.66 -5.91 3.05
N GLU A 399 0.56 -6.15 3.76
CA GLU A 399 -0.38 -5.12 4.21
C GLU A 399 0.27 -4.13 5.17
N HIS A 400 1.18 -4.58 6.05
CA HIS A 400 1.90 -3.69 6.97
C HIS A 400 2.81 -2.70 6.23
N TYR A 401 3.44 -3.17 5.15
CA TYR A 401 4.20 -2.28 4.27
C TYR A 401 3.30 -1.20 3.64
N LEU A 402 2.07 -1.55 3.24
CA LEU A 402 1.13 -0.59 2.66
C LEU A 402 0.72 0.49 3.67
N ILE A 403 0.53 0.12 4.93
CA ILE A 403 0.27 1.05 6.04
C ILE A 403 1.44 2.02 6.21
N TYR A 404 2.67 1.51 6.26
CA TYR A 404 3.88 2.35 6.40
C TYR A 404 4.05 3.31 5.23
N ARG A 405 3.70 2.86 4.02
CA ARG A 405 3.67 3.71 2.84
C ARG A 405 2.63 4.82 2.99
N GLU A 406 1.45 4.52 3.49
CA GLU A 406 0.41 5.51 3.74
C GLU A 406 0.86 6.55 4.77
N TYR A 407 1.53 6.13 5.86
CA TYR A 407 2.11 7.06 6.84
C TYR A 407 3.07 8.06 6.19
N ARG A 408 3.93 7.60 5.28
CA ARG A 408 4.84 8.48 4.54
C ARG A 408 4.09 9.48 3.66
N GLU A 409 3.10 9.04 2.89
CA GLU A 409 2.36 9.93 1.98
C GLU A 409 1.53 10.96 2.76
N VAL A 410 0.89 10.55 3.86
CA VAL A 410 0.18 11.45 4.79
C VAL A 410 1.16 12.44 5.41
N SER A 411 2.34 11.98 5.85
CA SER A 411 3.38 12.85 6.41
C SER A 411 3.81 13.92 5.41
N LYS A 412 4.10 13.54 4.16
CA LYS A 412 4.45 14.50 3.10
C LYS A 412 3.34 15.52 2.84
N ALA A 413 2.09 15.08 2.78
CA ALA A 413 0.95 15.97 2.56
C ALA A 413 0.78 17.00 3.69
N LEU A 414 1.15 16.64 4.92
CA LEU A 414 0.97 17.47 6.11
C LEU A 414 2.10 18.48 6.35
N LEU A 415 3.24 18.38 5.66
CA LEU A 415 4.37 19.33 5.80
C LEU A 415 4.06 20.76 5.33
N HIS A 416 2.93 20.98 4.67
CA HIS A 416 2.52 22.28 4.14
C HIS A 416 1.29 22.89 4.84
N VAL A 417 0.85 22.33 5.98
CA VAL A 417 -0.41 22.69 6.65
C VAL A 417 -0.16 23.28 8.04
N SER A 418 -1.01 24.23 8.49
CA SER A 418 -0.91 24.86 9.81
C SER A 418 -1.12 23.87 10.98
N PRO A 419 -0.53 24.16 12.16
CA PRO A 419 -0.50 23.24 13.28
C PRO A 419 -1.82 23.21 14.05
N ASP A 420 -2.76 22.35 13.65
CA ASP A 420 -3.94 22.05 14.47
C ASP A 420 -4.15 20.52 14.60
N GLY A 421 -3.94 19.97 15.81
CA GLY A 421 -4.68 18.83 16.35
C GLY A 421 -4.21 17.38 16.10
N THR A 422 -3.13 17.11 15.35
CA THR A 422 -2.60 15.72 15.23
C THR A 422 -1.18 15.60 15.78
N TRP A 423 -0.82 14.43 16.33
CA TRP A 423 0.55 14.17 16.84
C TRP A 423 1.60 14.60 15.81
N LEU A 424 1.42 14.20 14.55
CA LEU A 424 2.33 14.53 13.47
C LEU A 424 2.46 16.04 13.24
N ARG A 425 1.36 16.80 13.25
CA ARG A 425 1.41 18.27 13.12
C ARG A 425 2.14 18.92 14.29
N GLN A 426 1.94 18.42 15.51
CA GLN A 426 2.68 18.87 16.68
C GLN A 426 4.17 18.60 16.53
N GLN A 427 4.56 17.38 16.10
CA GLN A 427 5.97 17.05 15.88
C GLN A 427 6.60 17.84 14.74
N VAL A 428 5.87 18.17 13.67
CA VAL A 428 6.38 19.05 12.60
C VAL A 428 6.73 20.43 13.13
N HIS A 429 5.96 20.94 14.10
CA HIS A 429 6.22 22.22 14.76
C HIS A 429 7.35 22.14 15.80
N ASP A 430 7.29 21.15 16.71
CA ASP A 430 8.21 21.04 17.84
C ASP A 430 9.58 20.48 17.43
N HIS A 431 9.58 19.65 16.38
CA HIS A 431 10.75 18.95 15.86
C HIS A 431 10.91 19.11 14.34
N PRO A 432 11.05 20.34 13.83
CA PRO A 432 11.20 20.59 12.41
C PRO A 432 12.46 19.92 11.82
N GLU A 433 13.46 19.62 12.65
CA GLU A 433 14.67 18.91 12.27
C GLU A 433 14.41 17.48 11.80
N TRP A 434 13.38 16.79 12.31
CA TRP A 434 13.03 15.44 11.83
C TRP A 434 12.56 15.49 10.37
N PHE A 435 11.91 16.59 9.99
CA PHE A 435 11.25 16.72 8.70
C PHE A 435 12.04 17.50 7.65
N LYS A 436 13.17 18.13 8.03
CA LYS A 436 14.00 18.98 7.18
C LYS A 436 14.33 18.38 5.80
N CYS A 437 14.53 17.07 5.72
CA CYS A 437 14.81 16.35 4.47
C CYS A 437 13.76 15.29 4.12
N TYR A 438 12.59 15.32 4.76
CA TYR A 438 11.53 14.32 4.55
C TYR A 438 10.99 14.29 3.12
N MET A 439 10.90 15.47 2.48
CA MET A 439 10.52 15.58 1.06
C MET A 439 11.55 14.97 0.11
N LYS A 440 12.80 14.81 0.56
CA LYS A 440 13.88 14.09 -0.13
C LYS A 440 14.00 12.63 0.33
N ASN A 441 12.93 12.08 0.94
CA ASN A 441 12.88 10.71 1.45
C ASN A 441 13.99 10.41 2.47
N LYS A 442 14.09 11.25 3.51
CA LYS A 442 14.99 11.07 4.66
C LYS A 442 14.22 11.15 5.96
N ASN A 443 14.66 10.39 6.97
CA ASN A 443 14.00 10.25 8.27
C ASN A 443 12.56 9.70 8.19
N ILE A 444 12.19 9.03 7.09
CA ILE A 444 10.86 8.41 6.95
C ILE A 444 10.72 7.32 8.00
N ILE A 445 11.74 6.46 8.10
CA ILE A 445 11.73 5.29 8.98
C ILE A 445 11.82 5.75 10.44
N GLU A 446 12.65 6.75 10.72
CA GLU A 446 12.82 7.27 12.07
C GLU A 446 11.55 7.95 12.59
N VAL A 447 10.91 8.80 11.78
CA VAL A 447 9.62 9.40 12.14
C VAL A 447 8.55 8.34 12.37
N ARG A 448 8.50 7.31 11.51
CA ARG A 448 7.59 6.17 11.71
C ARG A 448 7.86 5.48 13.05
N LYS A 449 9.10 5.10 13.33
CA LYS A 449 9.47 4.41 14.58
C LYS A 449 9.14 5.24 15.82
N ARG A 450 9.30 6.57 15.75
CA ARG A 450 8.89 7.48 16.82
C ARG A 450 7.37 7.48 17.00
N PHE A 451 6.63 7.54 15.90
CA PHE A 451 5.17 7.43 15.96
C PHE A 451 4.74 6.07 16.55
N GLU A 452 5.29 4.97 16.06
CA GLU A 452 5.01 3.61 16.56
C GLU A 452 5.35 3.49 18.05
N LYS A 453 6.48 4.04 18.49
CA LYS A 453 6.86 4.06 19.91
C LYS A 453 5.86 4.84 20.76
N VAL A 454 5.48 6.06 20.35
CA VAL A 454 4.48 6.87 21.07
C VAL A 454 3.11 6.19 21.05
N TRP A 455 2.76 5.52 19.94
CA TRP A 455 1.55 4.72 19.79
C TRP A 455 1.53 3.53 20.75
N GLU A 456 2.63 2.77 20.83
CA GLU A 456 2.79 1.60 21.69
C GLU A 456 2.83 1.97 23.19
N GLU A 457 3.39 3.13 23.51
CA GLU A 457 3.36 3.72 24.85
C GLU A 457 2.03 4.44 25.14
N GLY A 458 1.10 4.48 24.17
CA GLY A 458 -0.21 5.13 24.22
C GLY A 458 -0.20 6.63 24.49
N ARG A 459 0.94 7.31 24.33
CA ARG A 459 1.12 8.74 24.64
C ARG A 459 0.54 9.68 23.57
N LEU A 460 -0.34 9.18 22.72
CA LEU A 460 -0.98 9.97 21.68
C LEU A 460 -2.16 10.74 22.26
N ASN A 461 -1.93 12.03 22.52
CA ASN A 461 -3.01 12.95 22.86
C ASN A 461 -3.88 13.22 21.63
N PHE A 462 -5.01 12.52 21.52
CA PHE A 462 -6.05 12.80 20.56
C PHE A 462 -6.87 14.02 20.99
N GLY A 463 -6.24 15.18 21.18
CA GLY A 463 -6.94 16.46 21.37
C GLY A 463 -8.08 16.45 22.41
N GLY A 464 -7.90 15.72 23.52
CA GLY A 464 -8.77 15.70 24.70
C GLY A 464 -7.90 15.57 25.95
N ASP A 465 -8.32 16.19 27.05
CA ASP A 465 -7.58 16.46 28.30
C ASP A 465 -6.59 15.36 28.78
N PRO A 466 -5.44 15.73 29.38
CA PRO A 466 -4.38 14.82 29.77
C PRO A 466 -4.66 14.17 31.12
N ALA A 467 -5.60 13.22 31.20
CA ALA A 467 -5.83 12.47 32.44
C ALA A 467 -6.52 11.11 32.24
N VAL A 468 -5.96 10.17 31.48
CA VAL A 468 -6.07 8.72 31.81
C VAL A 468 -4.84 8.02 31.23
N GLY A 469 -4.07 7.39 32.11
CA GLY A 469 -2.87 6.65 31.79
C GLY A 469 -3.13 5.43 30.91
N VAL A 470 -2.15 5.16 30.05
CA VAL A 470 -2.11 4.07 29.09
C VAL A 470 -1.87 2.76 29.82
N GLN A 471 -2.76 1.79 29.59
CA GLN A 471 -2.38 0.38 29.66
C GLN A 471 -2.92 -0.38 28.46
N ASP A 472 -1.98 -1.12 27.87
CA ASP A 472 -2.02 -2.16 26.85
C ASP A 472 -2.29 -1.81 25.36
N SER A 473 -1.20 -1.92 24.59
CA SER A 473 -1.01 -1.61 23.17
C SER A 473 -1.10 -2.85 22.27
N THR A 474 -1.73 -3.92 22.75
CA THR A 474 -1.66 -5.25 22.11
C THR A 474 -2.81 -5.52 21.14
N GLN A 475 -3.86 -4.68 21.11
CA GLN A 475 -5.13 -5.02 20.44
C GLN A 475 -5.42 -4.34 19.11
N LEU A 476 -4.68 -3.28 18.75
CA LEU A 476 -4.86 -2.58 17.47
C LEU A 476 -4.22 -3.31 16.27
N LYS A 477 -3.64 -4.49 16.48
CA LYS A 477 -2.94 -5.28 15.46
C LYS A 477 -3.88 -6.03 14.47
N GLN A 478 -5.21 -6.00 14.62
CA GLN A 478 -6.10 -6.89 13.86
C GLN A 478 -7.26 -6.26 13.05
N SER A 479 -7.46 -4.94 13.01
CA SER A 479 -8.68 -4.35 12.41
C SER A 479 -8.63 -3.97 10.92
N ILE A 480 -7.64 -4.42 10.14
CA ILE A 480 -7.59 -4.11 8.70
C ILE A 480 -7.41 -5.41 7.91
N ARG A 481 -8.52 -6.01 7.49
CA ARG A 481 -8.60 -7.02 6.42
C ARG A 481 -9.56 -6.52 5.34
N PRO A 482 -9.21 -6.52 4.04
CA PRO A 482 -10.17 -6.37 2.95
C PRO A 482 -10.95 -7.66 2.67
N ARG A 483 -12.27 -7.55 2.43
CA ARG A 483 -13.24 -8.62 2.08
C ARG A 483 -12.74 -9.55 0.94
N LYS A 484 -12.72 -10.88 1.17
CA LYS A 484 -12.80 -11.92 0.12
C LYS A 484 -14.27 -12.07 -0.31
N SER A 485 -14.57 -12.08 -1.61
CA SER A 485 -15.90 -12.42 -2.15
C SER A 485 -16.10 -13.93 -2.21
N ARG A 486 -17.13 -14.47 -1.54
CA ARG A 486 -17.60 -15.85 -1.69
C ARG A 486 -18.68 -15.90 -2.78
N HIS A 487 -18.52 -16.78 -3.77
CA HIS A 487 -19.64 -17.40 -4.48
C HIS A 487 -19.48 -18.92 -4.38
N LYS A 488 -20.60 -19.59 -4.11
CA LYS A 488 -20.74 -21.04 -3.92
C LYS A 488 -20.77 -21.74 -5.28
N ASP A 489 -19.97 -22.80 -5.45
CA ASP A 489 -20.21 -23.85 -6.45
C ASP A 489 -20.52 -25.17 -5.72
N PRO A 490 -21.52 -25.95 -6.15
CA PRO A 490 -21.97 -27.17 -5.49
C PRO A 490 -21.31 -28.41 -6.09
N SER A 491 -20.16 -28.86 -5.55
CA SER A 491 -19.63 -30.21 -5.82
C SER A 491 -18.48 -30.60 -4.88
N VAL A 492 -18.73 -30.70 -3.58
CA VAL A 492 -17.75 -31.31 -2.65
C VAL A 492 -18.51 -32.18 -1.65
N ALA A 493 -18.61 -33.48 -1.93
CA ALA A 493 -19.18 -34.46 -1.00
C ALA A 493 -18.33 -35.74 -0.84
N ALA A 494 -17.08 -35.75 -1.32
CA ALA A 494 -16.25 -36.98 -1.31
C ALA A 494 -14.81 -36.77 -0.80
N SER A 495 -14.53 -35.70 -0.05
CA SER A 495 -13.16 -35.42 0.43
C SER A 495 -13.08 -34.93 1.89
N GLN A 496 -14.16 -35.07 2.66
CA GLN A 496 -14.24 -34.56 4.04
C GLN A 496 -13.68 -35.51 5.10
N GLU A 497 -13.67 -36.83 4.87
CA GLU A 497 -13.42 -37.79 5.95
C GLU A 497 -11.95 -37.86 6.45
N HIS A 498 -10.95 -37.49 5.63
CA HIS A 498 -9.54 -37.58 6.04
C HIS A 498 -8.95 -36.29 6.64
N LYS A 499 -9.61 -35.12 6.49
CA LYS A 499 -9.16 -33.85 7.11
C LYS A 499 -9.79 -33.57 8.46
N GLU A 500 -10.94 -34.17 8.76
CA GLU A 500 -11.64 -33.97 10.04
C GLU A 500 -10.95 -34.66 11.21
N VAL A 501 -10.20 -35.75 10.98
CA VAL A 501 -9.58 -36.54 12.06
C VAL A 501 -8.37 -35.86 12.71
N GLU A 502 -7.47 -35.21 11.95
CA GLU A 502 -6.31 -34.51 12.55
C GLU A 502 -6.67 -33.14 13.16
N ALA A 503 -7.65 -32.43 12.59
CA ALA A 503 -8.13 -31.16 13.14
C ALA A 503 -9.06 -31.33 14.35
N SER A 504 -9.77 -32.47 14.46
CA SER A 504 -10.63 -32.78 15.60
C SER A 504 -9.84 -33.15 16.86
N VAL A 505 -8.68 -33.79 16.72
CA VAL A 505 -7.80 -34.15 17.86
C VAL A 505 -7.24 -32.89 18.55
N ASP A 506 -6.86 -31.86 17.78
CA ASP A 506 -6.35 -30.59 18.34
C ASP A 506 -7.47 -29.74 18.97
N LYS A 507 -8.69 -29.77 18.38
CA LYS A 507 -9.87 -29.09 18.96
C LYS A 507 -10.35 -29.76 20.24
N GLN A 508 -10.39 -31.09 20.30
CA GLN A 508 -10.88 -31.83 21.48
C GLN A 508 -9.96 -31.60 22.69
N HIS A 509 -8.64 -31.59 22.50
CA HIS A 509 -7.70 -31.29 23.57
C HIS A 509 -7.94 -29.90 24.19
N VAL A 510 -8.19 -28.89 23.36
CA VAL A 510 -8.52 -27.53 23.83
C VAL A 510 -9.87 -27.49 24.57
N ILE A 511 -10.85 -28.30 24.17
CA ILE A 511 -12.14 -28.42 24.87
C ILE A 511 -11.93 -29.01 26.26
N ASP A 512 -11.17 -30.10 26.36
CA ASP A 512 -10.91 -30.78 27.63
C ASP A 512 -10.20 -29.86 28.63
N ASP A 513 -9.23 -29.07 28.16
CA ASP A 513 -8.55 -28.04 28.95
C ASP A 513 -9.49 -26.92 29.42
N LEU A 514 -10.46 -26.52 28.60
CA LEU A 514 -11.41 -25.43 28.91
C LEU A 514 -12.56 -25.90 29.80
N GLN A 515 -12.79 -27.21 29.91
CA GLN A 515 -13.92 -27.81 30.60
C GLN A 515 -14.11 -27.31 32.05
N PRO A 516 -13.06 -27.12 32.88
CA PRO A 516 -13.23 -26.59 34.24
C PRO A 516 -13.81 -25.17 34.28
N LEU A 517 -13.37 -24.31 33.35
CA LEU A 517 -13.88 -22.94 33.19
C LEU A 517 -15.32 -22.96 32.68
N LEU A 518 -15.60 -23.77 31.64
CA LEU A 518 -16.93 -23.86 31.03
C LEU A 518 -17.97 -24.39 32.01
N ALA A 519 -17.66 -25.44 32.77
CA ALA A 519 -18.55 -26.00 33.79
C ALA A 519 -18.83 -24.98 34.91
N SER A 520 -17.80 -24.23 35.33
CA SER A 520 -17.96 -23.18 36.35
C SER A 520 -18.86 -22.04 35.86
N LEU A 521 -18.69 -21.61 34.60
CA LEU A 521 -19.51 -20.56 34.00
C LEU A 521 -20.96 -21.01 33.82
N GLN A 522 -21.21 -22.26 33.41
CA GLN A 522 -22.56 -22.80 33.28
C GLN A 522 -23.33 -22.80 34.62
N GLN A 523 -22.65 -23.05 35.74
CA GLN A 523 -23.27 -23.00 37.07
C GLN A 523 -23.51 -21.55 37.53
N LEU A 524 -22.50 -20.69 37.41
CA LEU A 524 -22.53 -19.33 37.98
C LEU A 524 -23.33 -18.33 37.13
N ALA A 525 -23.56 -18.60 35.85
CA ALA A 525 -24.25 -17.67 34.95
C ALA A 525 -25.78 -17.64 35.14
N VAL A 526 -26.36 -18.71 35.69
CA VAL A 526 -27.82 -18.87 35.86
C VAL A 526 -28.31 -18.29 37.20
N ASP A 527 -27.44 -18.22 38.20
CA ASP A 527 -27.80 -17.80 39.56
C ASP A 527 -27.92 -16.27 39.73
N ASN A 528 -29.11 -15.81 40.11
CA ASN A 528 -29.38 -14.41 40.50
C ASN A 528 -28.99 -14.08 41.96
N SER A 529 -28.31 -15.02 42.63
CA SER A 529 -27.90 -14.92 44.03
C SER A 529 -26.97 -13.71 44.25
N SER A 530 -27.36 -12.79 45.13
CA SER A 530 -26.58 -11.60 45.50
C SER A 530 -25.57 -11.86 46.63
N GLN A 531 -25.25 -13.14 46.93
CA GLN A 531 -24.27 -13.47 47.95
C GLN A 531 -22.87 -13.03 47.48
N SER A 532 -22.17 -12.23 48.29
CA SER A 532 -20.90 -11.61 47.93
C SER A 532 -19.84 -12.59 47.43
N ALA A 533 -19.76 -13.78 48.05
CA ALA A 533 -18.81 -14.83 47.67
C ALA A 533 -19.07 -15.41 46.26
N GLN A 534 -20.34 -15.59 45.87
CA GLN A 534 -20.69 -16.11 44.55
C GLN A 534 -20.54 -15.04 43.46
N PHE A 535 -20.75 -13.77 43.80
CA PHE A 535 -20.49 -12.63 42.91
C PHE A 535 -19.00 -12.51 42.54
N GLU A 536 -18.10 -12.59 43.53
CA GLU A 536 -16.66 -12.58 43.29
C GLU A 536 -16.23 -13.77 42.43
N GLN A 537 -16.71 -14.96 42.76
CA GLN A 537 -16.41 -16.17 41.99
C GLN A 537 -16.90 -16.09 40.54
N ARG A 538 -18.10 -15.55 40.30
CA ARG A 538 -18.62 -15.32 38.94
C ARG A 538 -17.73 -14.35 38.16
N ASN A 539 -17.37 -13.22 38.78
CA ASN A 539 -16.53 -12.21 38.13
C ASN A 539 -15.14 -12.74 37.80
N ASP A 540 -14.55 -13.58 38.65
CA ASP A 540 -13.27 -14.22 38.39
C ASP A 540 -13.32 -15.12 37.16
N ARG A 541 -14.39 -15.92 37.01
CA ARG A 541 -14.57 -16.78 35.82
C ARG A 541 -14.87 -15.99 34.56
N LEU A 542 -15.64 -14.90 34.66
CA LEU A 542 -15.84 -13.99 33.54
C LEU A 542 -14.52 -13.32 33.12
N ARG A 543 -13.64 -12.93 34.06
CA ARG A 543 -12.30 -12.41 33.76
C ARG A 543 -11.38 -13.46 33.13
N GLU A 544 -11.52 -14.73 33.51
CA GLU A 544 -10.79 -15.83 32.88
C GLU A 544 -11.23 -16.01 31.43
N LEU A 545 -12.54 -15.95 31.16
CA LEU A 545 -13.12 -15.99 29.81
C LEU A 545 -12.61 -14.83 28.94
N THR A 546 -12.56 -13.61 29.47
CA THR A 546 -12.10 -12.43 28.70
C THR A 546 -10.59 -12.43 28.42
N LYS A 547 -9.80 -13.20 29.19
CA LYS A 547 -8.35 -13.35 29.01
C LYS A 547 -7.94 -14.48 28.06
N LEU A 548 -8.89 -15.29 27.60
CA LEU A 548 -8.59 -16.36 26.66
C LEU A 548 -8.01 -15.82 25.34
N PRO A 549 -6.98 -16.49 24.77
CA PRO A 549 -6.57 -16.27 23.39
C PRO A 549 -7.74 -16.43 22.41
N LEU A 550 -7.71 -15.70 21.30
CA LEU A 550 -8.83 -15.62 20.33
C LEU A 550 -9.27 -16.98 19.78
N ASP A 551 -8.33 -17.86 19.49
CA ASP A 551 -8.54 -19.24 19.04
C ASP A 551 -9.26 -20.09 20.09
N ARG A 552 -8.85 -20.00 21.37
CA ARG A 552 -9.51 -20.71 22.48
C ARG A 552 -10.90 -20.14 22.78
N LEU A 553 -11.04 -18.81 22.75
CA LEU A 553 -12.34 -18.16 22.97
C LEU A 553 -13.35 -18.57 21.90
N ARG A 554 -12.93 -18.68 20.62
CA ARG A 554 -13.80 -19.15 19.53
C ARG A 554 -14.36 -20.56 19.78
N ILE A 555 -13.56 -21.44 20.37
CA ILE A 555 -14.02 -22.78 20.74
C ILE A 555 -14.95 -22.70 21.95
N ALA A 556 -14.60 -21.89 22.97
CA ALA A 556 -15.42 -21.72 24.17
C ALA A 556 -16.84 -21.21 23.86
N ILE A 557 -16.97 -20.19 23.00
CA ILE A 557 -18.28 -19.61 22.65
C ILE A 557 -19.18 -20.57 21.85
N GLU A 558 -18.63 -21.59 21.20
CA GLU A 558 -19.42 -22.62 20.51
C GLU A 558 -20.08 -23.60 21.51
N ILE A 559 -19.59 -23.64 22.75
CA ILE A 559 -20.00 -24.59 23.79
C ILE A 559 -20.88 -23.91 24.85
N ILE A 560 -20.65 -22.62 25.12
CA ILE A 560 -21.42 -21.88 26.11
C ILE A 560 -22.82 -21.58 25.58
N ASP A 561 -23.84 -22.00 26.33
CA ASP A 561 -25.21 -21.55 26.11
C ASP A 561 -25.45 -20.19 26.77
N PHE A 562 -25.26 -19.13 25.99
CA PHE A 562 -25.49 -17.75 26.45
C PHE A 562 -26.97 -17.42 26.66
N GLN A 563 -27.92 -18.19 26.11
CA GLN A 563 -29.35 -17.94 26.31
C GLN A 563 -29.79 -18.26 27.74
N ALA A 564 -29.08 -19.18 28.42
CA ALA A 564 -29.31 -19.53 29.81
C ALA A 564 -28.77 -18.49 30.80
N TRP A 565 -28.00 -17.50 30.36
CA TRP A 565 -27.37 -16.53 31.25
C TRP A 565 -28.39 -15.53 31.80
N SER A 566 -28.29 -15.26 33.10
CA SER A 566 -29.07 -14.21 33.76
C SER A 566 -28.73 -12.82 33.23
N ALA A 567 -29.69 -11.90 33.30
CA ALA A 567 -29.45 -10.51 32.95
C ALA A 567 -28.27 -9.92 33.75
N GLN A 568 -28.20 -10.19 35.05
CA GLN A 568 -27.11 -9.71 35.90
C GLN A 568 -25.73 -10.23 35.43
N CYS A 569 -25.63 -11.50 35.01
CA CYS A 569 -24.37 -12.05 34.50
C CYS A 569 -23.90 -11.34 33.21
N ILE A 570 -24.83 -10.98 32.33
CA ILE A 570 -24.50 -10.22 31.11
C ILE A 570 -24.09 -8.79 31.45
N ASP A 571 -24.75 -8.16 32.42
CA ASP A 571 -24.37 -6.83 32.92
C ASP A 571 -22.96 -6.85 33.54
N ASP A 572 -22.67 -7.84 34.39
CA ASP A 572 -21.34 -8.05 34.98
C ASP A 572 -20.26 -8.27 33.91
N LEU A 573 -20.56 -9.04 32.85
CA LEU A 573 -19.64 -9.22 31.73
C LEU A 573 -19.41 -7.90 30.98
N CYS A 574 -20.46 -7.09 30.76
CA CYS A 574 -20.31 -5.78 30.12
C CYS A 574 -19.43 -4.84 30.97
N ASP A 575 -19.58 -4.86 32.29
CA ASP A 575 -18.72 -4.13 33.22
C ASP A 575 -17.27 -4.62 33.18
N ILE A 576 -17.05 -5.93 33.05
CA ILE A 576 -15.71 -6.50 32.87
C ILE A 576 -15.11 -6.07 31.53
N ILE A 577 -15.84 -6.14 30.43
CA ILE A 577 -15.37 -5.68 29.10
C ILE A 577 -15.03 -4.18 29.14
N HIS A 578 -15.83 -3.39 29.85
CA HIS A 578 -15.60 -1.96 30.05
C HIS A 578 -14.31 -1.69 30.84
N THR A 579 -14.09 -2.43 31.93
CA THR A 579 -13.01 -2.16 32.92
C THR A 579 -11.70 -2.89 32.67
N THR A 580 -11.67 -3.87 31.75
CA THR A 580 -10.47 -4.69 31.49
C THR A 580 -9.86 -4.43 30.12
N ASP A 581 -8.57 -4.75 29.99
CA ASP A 581 -7.91 -4.83 28.69
C ASP A 581 -8.17 -6.18 28.01
N ILE A 582 -9.39 -6.37 27.53
CA ILE A 582 -9.81 -7.55 26.76
C ILE A 582 -9.46 -7.40 25.29
N LEU A 583 -8.79 -8.39 24.69
CA LEU A 583 -8.41 -8.37 23.27
C LEU A 583 -9.59 -7.91 22.38
N HIS A 584 -9.38 -6.87 21.56
CA HIS A 584 -10.43 -6.26 20.75
C HIS A 584 -11.28 -7.25 19.93
N PRO A 585 -10.69 -8.25 19.23
CA PRO A 585 -11.47 -9.28 18.55
C PRO A 585 -12.28 -10.18 19.49
N CYS A 586 -11.78 -10.46 20.69
CA CYS A 586 -12.47 -11.22 21.72
C CYS A 586 -13.70 -10.45 22.23
N ALA A 587 -13.53 -9.16 22.52
CA ALA A 587 -14.63 -8.29 22.94
C ALA A 587 -15.72 -8.18 21.86
N ILE A 588 -15.35 -8.04 20.58
CA ILE A 588 -16.31 -8.03 19.47
C ILE A 588 -17.11 -9.33 19.43
N ILE A 589 -16.43 -10.48 19.55
CA ILE A 589 -17.09 -11.79 19.51
C ILE A 589 -18.06 -11.94 20.69
N LEU A 590 -17.65 -11.58 21.91
CA LEU A 590 -18.52 -11.66 23.09
C LEU A 590 -19.75 -10.76 22.95
N ILE A 591 -19.56 -9.48 22.57
CA ILE A 591 -20.69 -8.57 22.32
C ILE A 591 -21.61 -9.13 21.23
N ARG A 592 -21.04 -9.68 20.17
CA ARG A 592 -21.81 -10.23 19.04
C ARG A 592 -22.59 -11.49 19.40
N GLN A 593 -22.06 -12.36 20.26
CA GLN A 593 -22.75 -13.60 20.65
C GLN A 593 -23.76 -13.38 21.79
N ILE A 594 -23.56 -12.37 22.63
CA ILE A 594 -24.32 -12.22 23.88
C ILE A 594 -25.30 -11.04 23.77
N VAL A 595 -24.81 -9.86 23.41
CA VAL A 595 -25.59 -8.61 23.47
C VAL A 595 -26.37 -8.40 22.17
N TYR A 596 -25.78 -8.71 21.01
CA TYR A 596 -26.46 -8.52 19.74
C TYR A 596 -27.77 -9.31 19.59
N PRO A 597 -27.86 -10.62 19.94
CA PRO A 597 -29.12 -11.36 19.82
C PRO A 597 -30.24 -10.77 20.69
N GLU A 598 -29.91 -10.32 21.91
CA GLU A 598 -30.85 -9.62 22.80
C GLU A 598 -31.40 -8.35 22.13
N VAL A 599 -30.50 -7.51 21.59
CA VAL A 599 -30.90 -6.23 20.96
C VAL A 599 -31.62 -6.43 19.63
N ALA A 600 -31.17 -7.38 18.81
CA ALA A 600 -31.80 -7.71 17.54
C ALA A 600 -33.24 -8.19 17.74
N GLY A 601 -33.48 -9.01 18.77
CA GLY A 601 -34.79 -9.55 19.12
C GLY A 601 -35.76 -8.60 19.85
N LEU A 602 -35.38 -7.33 20.08
CA LEU A 602 -36.23 -6.40 20.84
C LEU A 602 -37.56 -6.08 20.13
N THR A 603 -38.66 -6.33 20.83
CA THR A 603 -40.01 -5.87 20.47
C THR A 603 -40.44 -4.62 21.26
N SER A 604 -39.74 -4.33 22.36
CA SER A 604 -39.93 -3.16 23.23
C SER A 604 -38.58 -2.52 23.57
N LEU A 605 -38.59 -1.33 24.20
CA LEU A 605 -37.35 -0.61 24.51
C LEU A 605 -36.44 -1.42 25.44
N LEU A 606 -35.14 -1.34 25.20
CA LEU A 606 -34.13 -2.01 26.02
C LEU A 606 -34.20 -1.51 27.48
N PRO A 607 -34.14 -2.39 28.49
CA PRO A 607 -34.15 -2.00 29.89
C PRO A 607 -33.08 -0.96 30.23
N ARG A 608 -33.40 -0.04 31.15
CA ARG A 608 -32.49 1.06 31.54
C ARG A 608 -31.15 0.56 32.09
N SER A 609 -31.15 -0.57 32.80
CA SER A 609 -29.94 -1.22 33.31
C SER A 609 -29.01 -1.64 32.17
N ARG A 610 -29.51 -2.36 31.16
CA ARG A 610 -28.73 -2.78 29.99
C ARG A 610 -28.29 -1.61 29.13
N MET A 611 -29.17 -0.61 28.93
CA MET A 611 -28.83 0.60 28.19
C MET A 611 -27.69 1.39 28.85
N LYS A 612 -27.61 1.43 30.19
CA LYS A 612 -26.48 2.02 30.91
C LYS A 612 -25.16 1.37 30.48
N HIS A 613 -25.10 0.04 30.40
CA HIS A 613 -23.88 -0.67 29.96
C HIS A 613 -23.56 -0.40 28.48
N ILE A 614 -24.57 -0.32 27.60
CA ILE A 614 -24.35 0.11 26.21
C ILE A 614 -23.74 1.50 26.14
N VAL A 615 -24.22 2.45 26.95
CA VAL A 615 -23.67 3.82 26.98
C VAL A 615 -22.21 3.81 27.48
N LEU A 616 -21.92 3.14 28.60
CA LEU A 616 -20.55 3.02 29.13
C LEU A 616 -19.58 2.40 28.11
N LEU A 617 -20.02 1.35 27.42
CA LEU A 617 -19.23 0.72 26.36
C LEU A 617 -19.13 1.61 25.11
N SER A 618 -20.10 2.48 24.82
CA SER A 618 -20.03 3.42 23.70
C SER A 618 -18.97 4.50 23.91
N GLU A 619 -18.83 4.96 25.15
CA GLU A 619 -17.85 5.95 25.58
C GLU A 619 -16.42 5.36 25.60
N SER A 620 -16.26 4.17 26.17
CA SER A 620 -14.95 3.55 26.42
C SER A 620 -14.46 2.60 25.32
N LYS A 621 -15.38 1.85 24.70
CA LYS A 621 -15.10 0.75 23.74
C LYS A 621 -15.95 0.91 22.47
N GLY A 622 -16.18 2.15 22.02
CA GLY A 622 -17.10 2.45 20.90
C GLY A 622 -16.87 1.66 19.62
N LYS A 623 -15.62 1.37 19.25
CA LYS A 623 -15.31 0.52 18.08
C LYS A 623 -15.73 -0.95 18.27
N VAL A 624 -15.68 -1.48 19.48
CA VAL A 624 -16.16 -2.84 19.80
C VAL A 624 -17.68 -2.91 19.61
N LEU A 625 -18.42 -1.93 20.15
CA LEU A 625 -19.88 -1.87 19.94
C LEU A 625 -20.24 -1.61 18.47
N LEU A 626 -19.46 -0.79 17.76
CA LEU A 626 -19.66 -0.58 16.33
C LEU A 626 -19.64 -1.90 15.58
N ASP A 627 -18.63 -2.75 15.82
CA ASP A 627 -18.42 -3.97 15.05
C ASP A 627 -19.25 -5.16 15.55
N GLY A 628 -19.42 -5.27 16.88
CA GLY A 628 -20.12 -6.38 17.52
C GLY A 628 -21.64 -6.21 17.59
N LEU A 629 -22.15 -4.98 17.59
CA LEU A 629 -23.57 -4.68 17.80
C LEU A 629 -24.17 -3.82 16.69
N VAL A 630 -23.64 -2.63 16.42
CA VAL A 630 -24.30 -1.64 15.55
C VAL A 630 -24.23 -2.03 14.08
N THR A 631 -23.07 -2.49 13.61
CA THR A 631 -22.88 -2.96 12.24
C THR A 631 -23.83 -4.13 11.92
N PRO A 632 -23.89 -5.23 12.70
CA PRO A 632 -24.82 -6.31 12.38
C PRO A 632 -26.28 -5.86 12.49
N LEU A 633 -26.67 -4.98 13.41
CA LEU A 633 -28.03 -4.42 13.46
C LEU A 633 -28.40 -3.65 12.18
N ILE A 634 -27.49 -2.83 11.66
CA ILE A 634 -27.75 -2.03 10.43
C ILE A 634 -27.92 -2.92 9.19
N LEU A 635 -27.30 -4.10 9.21
CA LEU A 635 -27.37 -5.06 8.12
C LEU A 635 -28.60 -5.97 8.17
N GLU A 636 -29.45 -5.85 9.20
CA GLU A 636 -30.74 -6.53 9.27
C GLU A 636 -31.76 -5.88 8.32
N ASP A 637 -32.64 -6.70 7.75
CA ASP A 637 -33.64 -6.27 6.75
C ASP A 637 -34.66 -5.25 7.31
N CYS A 638 -34.85 -5.18 8.63
CA CYS A 638 -35.87 -4.35 9.28
C CYS A 638 -35.42 -3.79 10.65
N LEU A 639 -34.84 -2.59 10.66
CA LEU A 639 -34.55 -1.85 11.91
C LEU A 639 -35.83 -1.30 12.55
N GLY A 640 -36.25 -1.91 13.65
CA GLY A 640 -37.35 -1.44 14.49
C GLY A 640 -37.00 -0.23 15.37
N LYS A 641 -38.03 0.39 15.96
CA LYS A 641 -37.86 1.54 16.88
C LYS A 641 -36.97 1.23 18.09
N PRO A 642 -37.05 0.06 18.75
CA PRO A 642 -36.14 -0.29 19.84
C PRO A 642 -34.67 -0.36 19.43
N GLN A 643 -34.37 -0.97 18.29
CA GLN A 643 -33.03 -1.09 17.73
C GLN A 643 -32.48 0.30 17.37
N MET A 644 -33.31 1.15 16.77
CA MET A 644 -32.95 2.54 16.46
C MET A 644 -32.64 3.36 17.71
N ASP A 645 -33.31 3.13 18.83
CA ASP A 645 -33.00 3.80 20.10
C ASP A 645 -31.59 3.43 20.61
N VAL A 646 -31.23 2.15 20.54
CA VAL A 646 -29.89 1.66 20.88
C VAL A 646 -28.82 2.27 19.97
N ILE A 647 -29.04 2.27 18.65
CA ILE A 647 -28.10 2.87 17.68
C ILE A 647 -27.95 4.37 17.93
N ASN A 648 -29.03 5.08 18.21
CA ASN A 648 -28.98 6.51 18.52
C ASN A 648 -28.22 6.78 19.83
N LYS A 649 -28.42 5.97 20.87
CA LYS A 649 -27.67 6.07 22.12
C LYS A 649 -26.19 5.79 21.92
N PHE A 650 -25.84 4.81 21.10
CA PHE A 650 -24.45 4.57 20.71
C PHE A 650 -23.84 5.80 20.02
N ILE A 651 -24.51 6.34 19.00
CA ILE A 651 -24.04 7.52 18.25
C ILE A 651 -23.86 8.74 19.17
N GLN A 652 -24.79 8.97 20.08
CA GLN A 652 -24.75 10.12 20.99
C GLN A 652 -23.59 10.09 21.98
N ASN A 653 -23.15 8.90 22.39
CA ASN A 653 -22.14 8.76 23.45
C ASN A 653 -20.76 8.33 22.92
N THR A 654 -20.66 7.91 21.66
CA THR A 654 -19.37 7.50 21.09
C THR A 654 -18.58 8.66 20.46
N VAL A 655 -17.26 8.50 20.43
CA VAL A 655 -16.32 9.52 19.94
C VAL A 655 -16.51 9.83 18.45
N PRO A 656 -16.23 11.07 17.99
CA PRO A 656 -16.42 11.47 16.59
C PRO A 656 -15.74 10.59 15.55
N SER A 657 -14.57 10.03 15.85
CA SER A 657 -13.82 9.15 14.95
C SER A 657 -14.60 7.87 14.63
N VAL A 658 -15.21 7.23 15.65
CA VAL A 658 -16.04 6.04 15.49
C VAL A 658 -17.32 6.35 14.73
N ARG A 659 -17.95 7.50 15.00
CA ARG A 659 -19.10 7.98 14.22
C ARG A 659 -18.76 8.20 12.75
N LEU A 660 -17.60 8.78 12.44
CA LEU A 660 -17.13 8.97 11.07
C LEU A 660 -16.84 7.62 10.39
N MET A 661 -16.32 6.63 11.12
CA MET A 661 -16.17 5.26 10.61
C MET A 661 -17.51 4.64 10.23
N LEU A 662 -18.53 4.80 11.07
CA LEU A 662 -19.89 4.34 10.77
C LEU A 662 -20.48 5.05 9.53
N LEU A 663 -20.32 6.37 9.43
CA LEU A 663 -20.78 7.14 8.27
C LEU A 663 -20.14 6.62 6.97
N ARG A 664 -18.81 6.46 6.95
CA ARG A 664 -18.11 5.90 5.80
C ARG A 664 -18.56 4.48 5.50
N ALA A 665 -18.75 3.64 6.52
CA ALA A 665 -19.24 2.28 6.34
C ALA A 665 -20.61 2.25 5.63
N ILE A 666 -21.56 3.08 6.06
CA ILE A 666 -22.87 3.21 5.42
C ILE A 666 -22.75 3.71 3.97
N MET A 667 -21.92 4.73 3.74
CA MET A 667 -21.76 5.32 2.39
C MET A 667 -21.16 4.36 1.36
N PHE A 668 -20.35 3.41 1.82
CA PHE A 668 -19.71 2.41 0.96
C PHE A 668 -20.38 1.03 1.06
N ASP A 669 -21.64 0.93 1.49
CA ASP A 669 -22.38 -0.35 1.58
C ASP A 669 -21.64 -1.41 2.41
N PHE A 670 -20.96 -0.94 3.45
CA PHE A 670 -20.05 -1.72 4.30
C PHE A 670 -18.98 -2.49 3.51
N ASN A 671 -18.65 -2.11 2.26
CA ASN A 671 -17.60 -2.69 1.41
C ASN A 671 -16.22 -2.56 2.05
N GLY A 672 -15.94 -3.49 2.97
CA GLY A 672 -14.78 -3.48 3.86
C GLY A 672 -14.98 -4.31 5.12
N TYR A 673 -16.22 -4.60 5.54
CA TYR A 673 -16.53 -5.43 6.71
C TYR A 673 -16.68 -6.90 6.33
N ASN A 674 -16.16 -7.89 7.07
CA ASN A 674 -16.38 -9.32 6.74
C ASN A 674 -17.85 -9.74 6.96
N THR A 675 -18.72 -9.41 6.02
CA THR A 675 -20.10 -9.92 5.94
C THR A 675 -20.12 -10.96 4.83
N GLU A 676 -20.83 -12.07 5.07
CA GLU A 676 -20.87 -13.19 4.12
C GLU A 676 -21.68 -12.87 2.86
N THR A 677 -22.53 -11.83 2.94
CA THR A 677 -23.37 -11.31 1.86
C THR A 677 -22.95 -9.89 1.49
N ARG A 678 -22.93 -9.59 0.18
CA ARG A 678 -22.92 -8.20 -0.30
C ARG A 678 -24.31 -7.63 -0.06
N ILE A 679 -24.38 -6.54 0.69
CA ILE A 679 -25.62 -5.84 1.00
C ILE A 679 -25.50 -4.47 0.35
N GLU A 680 -26.42 -4.13 -0.53
CA GLU A 680 -26.52 -2.79 -1.11
C GLU A 680 -27.47 -1.99 -0.21
N LEU A 681 -26.95 -0.98 0.49
CA LEU A 681 -27.77 -0.09 1.31
C LEU A 681 -28.30 1.10 0.50
N LEU A 682 -27.65 1.44 -0.61
CA LEU A 682 -28.11 2.48 -1.52
C LEU A 682 -29.15 1.90 -2.52
N PRO A 683 -30.31 2.54 -2.72
CA PRO A 683 -30.76 3.80 -2.12
C PRO A 683 -31.11 3.67 -0.63
N TRP A 684 -30.63 4.63 0.18
CA TRP A 684 -30.79 4.58 1.64
C TRP A 684 -32.26 4.58 2.06
N SER A 685 -32.61 3.69 2.99
CA SER A 685 -33.92 3.67 3.64
C SER A 685 -34.07 4.84 4.62
N ASP A 686 -35.31 5.10 5.06
CA ASP A 686 -35.61 6.16 6.03
C ASP A 686 -34.82 5.96 7.35
N SER A 687 -34.66 4.71 7.80
CA SER A 687 -33.87 4.38 8.99
C SER A 687 -32.38 4.72 8.80
N ILE A 688 -31.81 4.41 7.63
CA ILE A 688 -30.42 4.75 7.30
C ILE A 688 -30.23 6.27 7.23
N LEU A 689 -31.16 7.00 6.60
CA LEU A 689 -31.13 8.47 6.55
C LEU A 689 -31.22 9.10 7.96
N GLN A 690 -32.03 8.52 8.85
CA GLN A 690 -32.10 8.95 10.26
C GLN A 690 -30.77 8.69 10.99
N ILE A 691 -30.13 7.54 10.79
CA ILE A 691 -28.81 7.22 11.36
C ILE A 691 -27.76 8.22 10.88
N ILE A 692 -27.70 8.49 9.57
CA ILE A 692 -26.76 9.48 8.99
C ILE A 692 -27.01 10.86 9.59
N CYS A 693 -28.27 11.29 9.71
CA CYS A 693 -28.62 12.56 10.35
C CYS A 693 -28.19 12.61 11.82
N CYS A 694 -28.36 11.51 12.55
CA CYS A 694 -27.96 11.40 13.96
C CYS A 694 -26.43 11.52 14.10
N ILE A 695 -25.66 10.80 13.27
CA ILE A 695 -24.19 10.87 13.23
C ILE A 695 -23.71 12.31 13.04
N LEU A 696 -24.27 12.99 12.04
CA LEU A 696 -23.84 14.32 11.63
C LEU A 696 -24.33 15.43 12.57
N SER A 697 -25.31 15.16 13.43
CA SER A 697 -25.91 16.16 14.33
C SER A 697 -25.52 15.99 15.80
N ALA A 698 -25.04 14.82 16.20
CA ALA A 698 -24.55 14.53 17.55
C ALA A 698 -23.30 15.37 17.89
N GLN A 699 -23.18 15.79 19.15
CA GLN A 699 -22.07 16.59 19.65
C GLN A 699 -21.01 15.72 20.36
N PRO A 700 -19.71 16.01 20.24
CA PRO A 700 -19.13 17.03 19.35
C PRO A 700 -19.32 16.67 17.86
N LEU A 701 -19.45 17.67 16.98
CA LEU A 701 -19.66 17.40 15.55
C LEU A 701 -18.50 16.60 14.94
N VAL A 702 -18.82 15.72 13.99
CA VAL A 702 -17.80 15.00 13.21
C VAL A 702 -17.08 15.96 12.26
N ALA A 703 -15.76 15.84 12.16
CA ALA A 703 -14.99 16.57 11.17
C ALA A 703 -15.17 15.92 9.79
N LEU A 704 -15.72 16.67 8.84
CA LEU A 704 -15.94 16.21 7.47
C LEU A 704 -14.87 16.79 6.55
N ASP A 705 -14.27 15.95 5.71
CA ASP A 705 -13.39 16.40 4.64
C ASP A 705 -14.18 16.62 3.33
N ALA A 706 -13.52 17.21 2.33
CA ALA A 706 -14.11 17.51 1.04
C ALA A 706 -14.65 16.25 0.33
N THR A 707 -13.94 15.13 0.44
CA THR A 707 -14.26 13.87 -0.23
C THR A 707 -15.51 13.25 0.38
N VAL A 708 -15.59 13.13 1.70
CA VAL A 708 -16.77 12.61 2.41
C VAL A 708 -18.00 13.45 2.09
N LEU A 709 -17.87 14.78 2.05
CA LEU A 709 -18.99 15.64 1.69
C LEU A 709 -19.44 15.45 0.24
N GLN A 710 -18.50 15.35 -0.71
CA GLN A 710 -18.82 15.12 -2.12
C GLN A 710 -19.49 13.77 -2.34
N ASP A 711 -18.97 12.71 -1.73
CA ASP A 711 -19.55 11.37 -1.81
C ASP A 711 -20.95 11.33 -1.19
N LEU A 712 -21.13 11.95 -0.01
CA LEU A 712 -22.42 12.05 0.67
C LEU A 712 -23.44 12.80 -0.19
N LEU A 713 -23.07 13.95 -0.75
CA LEU A 713 -23.93 14.72 -1.64
C LEU A 713 -24.22 13.96 -2.94
N GLY A 714 -23.26 13.20 -3.46
CA GLY A 714 -23.43 12.32 -4.62
C GLY A 714 -24.47 11.24 -4.38
N SER A 715 -24.41 10.54 -3.24
CA SER A 715 -25.42 9.55 -2.84
C SER A 715 -26.80 10.18 -2.67
N VAL A 716 -26.89 11.33 -2.00
CA VAL A 716 -28.16 12.07 -1.85
C VAL A 716 -28.72 12.49 -3.20
N HIS A 717 -27.88 12.96 -4.12
CA HIS A 717 -28.31 13.33 -5.47
C HIS A 717 -28.91 12.14 -6.22
N THR A 718 -28.25 10.98 -6.19
CA THR A 718 -28.75 9.74 -6.80
C THR A 718 -30.12 9.33 -6.23
N ILE A 719 -30.30 9.44 -4.91
CA ILE A 719 -31.59 9.15 -4.27
C ILE A 719 -32.65 10.16 -4.69
N VAL A 720 -32.35 11.47 -4.72
CA VAL A 720 -33.32 12.50 -5.11
C VAL A 720 -33.73 12.37 -6.58
N LEU A 721 -32.81 11.98 -7.48
CA LEU A 721 -33.12 11.74 -8.89
C LEU A 721 -34.08 10.56 -9.10
N THR A 722 -34.03 9.55 -8.22
CA THR A 722 -34.90 8.37 -8.29
C THR A 722 -36.17 8.52 -7.45
N ARG A 723 -36.11 9.27 -6.36
CA ARG A 723 -37.19 9.55 -5.39
C ARG A 723 -37.27 11.05 -5.13
N SER A 724 -37.89 11.80 -6.06
CA SER A 724 -37.96 13.27 -6.00
C SER A 724 -38.67 13.82 -4.74
N LYS A 725 -39.54 13.02 -4.13
CA LYS A 725 -40.29 13.33 -2.89
C LYS A 725 -39.65 12.72 -1.61
N ASP A 726 -38.35 12.46 -1.61
CA ASP A 726 -37.67 11.93 -0.42
C ASP A 726 -37.48 13.01 0.67
N LYS A 727 -38.20 12.87 1.79
CA LYS A 727 -38.12 13.80 2.92
C LYS A 727 -36.79 13.72 3.65
N GLY A 728 -36.23 12.52 3.81
CA GLY A 728 -35.01 12.29 4.59
C GLY A 728 -33.79 12.96 3.94
N CYS A 729 -33.68 12.89 2.61
CA CYS A 729 -32.66 13.59 1.84
C CYS A 729 -32.69 15.10 2.06
N MET A 730 -33.88 15.71 2.03
CA MET A 730 -34.01 17.16 2.27
C MET A 730 -33.70 17.54 3.72
N GLN A 731 -34.07 16.70 4.70
CA GLN A 731 -33.69 16.89 6.11
C GLN A 731 -32.18 16.82 6.29
N LEU A 732 -31.52 15.87 5.62
CA LEU A 732 -30.07 15.72 5.63
C LEU A 732 -29.36 16.94 5.03
N LEU A 733 -29.81 17.42 3.86
CA LEU A 733 -29.25 18.64 3.25
C LEU A 733 -29.43 19.87 4.14
N LEU A 734 -30.61 20.02 4.76
CA LEU A 734 -30.87 21.14 5.67
C LEU A 734 -29.96 21.05 6.91
N MET A 735 -29.79 19.87 7.49
CA MET A 735 -28.92 19.64 8.64
C MET A 735 -27.46 19.94 8.29
N LEU A 736 -26.97 19.49 7.13
CA LEU A 736 -25.61 19.80 6.65
C LEU A 736 -25.41 21.32 6.52
N ALA A 737 -26.37 22.02 5.91
CA ALA A 737 -26.32 23.47 5.77
C ALA A 737 -26.42 24.22 7.11
N GLN A 738 -27.00 23.61 8.15
CA GLN A 738 -27.11 24.23 9.48
C GLN A 738 -25.88 23.97 10.36
N LYS A 739 -25.40 22.73 10.41
CA LYS A 739 -24.35 22.30 11.35
C LYS A 739 -22.95 22.23 10.74
N HIS A 740 -22.85 22.08 9.43
CA HIS A 740 -21.58 21.92 8.69
C HIS A 740 -21.34 23.04 7.67
N ALA A 741 -21.96 24.21 7.88
CA ALA A 741 -21.95 25.33 6.95
C ALA A 741 -20.54 25.81 6.57
N GLN A 742 -19.62 25.87 7.54
CA GLN A 742 -18.25 26.34 7.32
C GLN A 742 -17.52 25.48 6.29
N VAL A 743 -17.54 24.15 6.48
CA VAL A 743 -16.84 23.21 5.60
C VAL A 743 -17.47 23.20 4.19
N LEU A 744 -18.80 23.38 4.09
CA LEU A 744 -19.48 23.52 2.81
C LEU A 744 -19.03 24.76 2.02
N VAL A 745 -18.78 25.87 2.72
CA VAL A 745 -18.28 27.11 2.12
C VAL A 745 -16.83 26.95 1.68
N GLU A 746 -15.97 26.44 2.57
CA GLU A 746 -14.55 26.22 2.29
C GLU A 746 -14.33 25.34 1.06
N ASN A 747 -15.19 24.34 0.84
CA ASN A 747 -15.12 23.40 -0.27
C ASN A 747 -16.00 23.76 -1.48
N LYS A 748 -16.64 24.95 -1.49
CA LYS A 748 -17.50 25.44 -2.58
C LYS A 748 -18.65 24.47 -2.96
N LEU A 749 -19.27 23.83 -1.97
CA LEU A 749 -20.32 22.82 -2.16
C LEU A 749 -21.75 23.35 -2.05
N LEU A 750 -21.93 24.65 -1.76
CA LEU A 750 -23.26 25.27 -1.66
C LEU A 750 -24.05 25.19 -2.98
N ASP A 751 -23.36 25.33 -4.13
CA ASP A 751 -23.99 25.22 -5.46
C ASP A 751 -24.48 23.80 -5.73
N THR A 752 -23.75 22.79 -5.25
CA THR A 752 -24.15 21.38 -5.33
C THR A 752 -25.41 21.13 -4.48
N ILE A 753 -25.47 21.66 -3.26
CA ILE A 753 -26.68 21.55 -2.41
C ILE A 753 -27.88 22.22 -3.07
N GLU A 754 -27.70 23.41 -3.64
CA GLU A 754 -28.75 24.13 -4.36
C GLU A 754 -29.25 23.33 -5.57
N MET A 755 -28.34 22.77 -6.36
CA MET A 755 -28.67 21.90 -7.50
C MET A 755 -29.52 20.70 -7.05
N ILE A 756 -29.10 19.98 -6.01
CA ILE A 756 -29.82 18.80 -5.51
C ILE A 756 -31.21 19.20 -4.96
N ALA A 757 -31.29 20.30 -4.21
CA ALA A 757 -32.55 20.79 -3.67
C ALA A 757 -33.54 21.18 -4.78
N ASN A 758 -33.06 21.78 -5.87
CA ASN A 758 -33.89 22.12 -7.03
C ASN A 758 -34.40 20.89 -7.80
N ALA A 759 -33.65 19.78 -7.79
CA ALA A 759 -34.07 18.51 -8.37
C ALA A 759 -35.17 17.80 -7.54
N SER A 760 -35.39 18.19 -6.28
CA SER A 760 -36.43 17.61 -5.43
C SER A 760 -37.80 18.26 -5.64
N GLU A 761 -38.88 17.49 -5.51
CA GLU A 761 -40.26 17.96 -5.45
C GLU A 761 -40.76 18.19 -4.01
N MET A 762 -39.95 17.89 -2.99
CA MET A 762 -40.33 18.08 -1.59
C MET A 762 -40.50 19.55 -1.22
N PHE A 763 -41.54 19.87 -0.46
CA PHE A 763 -41.73 21.24 0.07
C PHE A 763 -40.53 21.73 0.89
N LEU A 764 -39.87 20.82 1.63
CA LEU A 764 -38.71 21.12 2.47
C LEU A 764 -37.50 21.67 1.68
N ARG A 765 -37.46 21.49 0.35
CA ARG A 765 -36.42 22.11 -0.51
C ARG A 765 -36.36 23.62 -0.35
N LYS A 766 -37.50 24.29 -0.11
CA LYS A 766 -37.55 25.75 0.11
C LYS A 766 -36.74 26.16 1.34
N SER A 767 -36.78 25.36 2.40
CA SER A 767 -35.99 25.60 3.62
C SER A 767 -34.49 25.38 3.39
N VAL A 768 -34.12 24.35 2.62
CA VAL A 768 -32.73 24.10 2.22
C VAL A 768 -32.18 25.30 1.43
N LEU A 769 -32.92 25.74 0.40
CA LEU A 769 -32.53 26.89 -0.43
C LEU A 769 -32.43 28.18 0.37
N ALA A 770 -33.40 28.46 1.26
CA ALA A 770 -33.36 29.62 2.14
C ALA A 770 -32.13 29.60 3.06
N GLN A 771 -31.76 28.43 3.57
CA GLN A 771 -30.55 28.27 4.39
C GLN A 771 -29.28 28.51 3.57
N VAL A 772 -29.18 27.99 2.34
CA VAL A 772 -28.05 28.26 1.42
C VAL A 772 -27.89 29.76 1.16
N VAL A 773 -28.99 30.47 0.88
CA VAL A 773 -28.99 31.93 0.69
C VAL A 773 -28.51 32.66 1.96
N SER A 774 -28.98 32.23 3.13
CA SER A 774 -28.56 32.79 4.42
C SER A 774 -27.05 32.63 4.66
N ILE A 775 -26.48 31.46 4.35
CA ILE A 775 -25.03 31.22 4.45
C ILE A 775 -24.26 32.13 3.50
N ARG A 776 -24.68 32.24 2.23
CA ARG A 776 -24.02 33.11 1.24
C ARG A 776 -23.99 34.58 1.70
N LYS A 777 -25.08 35.09 2.28
CA LYS A 777 -25.15 36.44 2.84
C LYS A 777 -24.18 36.64 4.01
N LYS A 778 -24.01 35.63 4.88
CA LYS A 778 -23.06 35.68 6.01
C LYS A 778 -21.60 35.61 5.57
N VAL A 779 -21.31 34.98 4.43
CA VAL A 779 -19.95 34.84 3.87
C VAL A 779 -19.53 36.06 3.04
N GLN A 780 -20.46 36.90 2.60
CA GLN A 780 -20.19 38.13 1.83
C GLN A 780 -20.48 39.45 2.59
N PRO A 781 -19.91 39.77 3.78
CA PRO A 781 -20.26 41.01 4.48
C PRO A 781 -19.54 42.29 3.98
N HIS A 782 -18.68 42.27 2.95
CA HIS A 782 -17.83 43.42 2.59
C HIS A 782 -17.86 43.82 1.10
N GLN A 783 -19.06 43.88 0.52
CA GLN A 783 -19.30 44.64 -0.71
C GLN A 783 -20.65 45.35 -0.61
N SER A 784 -20.72 46.32 0.30
CA SER A 784 -21.72 47.39 0.30
C SER A 784 -21.05 48.68 0.70
#